data_AF-A0A9D6C9T2-F1
#
_entry.id   AF-A0A9D6C9T2-F1
#
_cell.length_a   1.000
_cell.length_b   1.000
_cell.length_c   1.000
_cell.angle_alpha   90.00
_cell.angle_beta   90.00
_cell.angle_gamma   90.00
#
_symmetry.space_group_name_H-M   'P 1'
#
loop_
_entity.id
_entity.type
_entity.pdbx_description
1 polymer ?
#
loop_
_entity_poly.entity_id
_entity_poly.type
_entity_poly.pdbx_seq_one_letter_code
_entity_poly.pdbx_strand_id
1 'polypeptide(L)'
;MAAILLAVEEDEGALPPPVAGINVNFCKNPACDNFGVPADIVKWRRKTHPDVAGKPGIAYRLVANGKSRPALACLLCGESFSVKSNLAVAEEQQRFSRYLQPTPDPCCTTPGCVNGSTPVTDRKAYYRFGKSSTGAPRWRCRACNKTITRSQKALRRQRTTHLNKTILLALTNKMPIKRILNVTGLNAATLYGKIDFLYRQCQAFSGERERAFQTLPIHRLYISVDRQEYKVNWSRYTDRRNIVLRAVGSADNASGFVFGMHVNFDPNVDPDAVAEDVEAVQDRKKPYPHRKYARLWLQSDYDESVEASLAKREKRGLIPQESLGAKIEDSYREAAEREDPEVSECKDGTQRLPDAKGMQVHEEYSLYGHFLFLKDLLKWAAKIRFFLDQDSGMRAACLAAFAQDVKLRRVDAFYVRTAKELTVPKKQAALTTAKALFKRMQDANPGWTPKEIGLEMMKHEIRNRSPLGKWSDRWCMHPSPNMSEPEKAMCWLTEIPDPLRPEGLPAIMGPASTALVPYGDSKGTDYSSEEDHIARLFLKASVAGIDNFFQRVRRRLNPLERPIHTSSRAGRTWHGYSPYNPLMVEKLLTIYRVMHNYVEKGKDGKTPAMRIGLANAPVDTDAILYFMPRERASSAADAP
;
A
#
# COMPACT_ATOMS: atom_id res chain seq x y z
N MET A 1 20.81 1.56 -6.87
CA MET A 1 20.63 0.39 -7.75
C MET A 1 21.91 -0.44 -7.86
N ALA A 2 23.07 0.14 -8.21
CA ALA A 2 24.33 -0.64 -8.34
C ALA A 2 24.76 -1.40 -7.06
N ALA A 3 24.51 -0.86 -5.86
CA ALA A 3 24.87 -1.54 -4.60
C ALA A 3 23.93 -2.68 -4.17
N ILE A 4 22.75 -2.82 -4.79
CA ILE A 4 21.79 -3.90 -4.48
C ILE A 4 22.06 -5.14 -5.35
N LEU A 5 22.79 -4.97 -6.46
CA LEU A 5 23.02 -6.02 -7.47
C LEU A 5 24.26 -6.88 -7.23
N LEU A 6 25.11 -6.56 -6.24
CA LEU A 6 26.42 -7.22 -6.03
C LEU A 6 26.40 -8.39 -5.02
N ALA A 7 25.24 -8.92 -4.66
CA ALA A 7 25.13 -9.94 -3.61
C ALA A 7 24.62 -11.32 -4.10
N VAL A 8 24.70 -11.61 -5.40
CA VAL A 8 24.17 -12.87 -5.96
C VAL A 8 25.22 -13.56 -6.82
N GLU A 9 26.22 -14.18 -6.19
CA GLU A 9 27.05 -15.20 -6.81
C GLU A 9 26.89 -16.54 -6.07
N GLU A 10 26.58 -17.57 -6.88
CA GLU A 10 26.88 -19.00 -6.73
C GLU A 10 26.57 -19.71 -5.40
N ASP A 11 25.28 -19.85 -5.08
CA ASP A 11 24.68 -21.13 -4.64
C ASP A 11 23.15 -20.96 -4.72
N GLU A 12 22.50 -21.36 -5.82
CA GLU A 12 21.04 -21.21 -5.96
C GLU A 12 20.33 -22.19 -5.02
N GLY A 13 20.22 -21.78 -3.76
CA GLY A 13 19.39 -22.39 -2.73
C GLY A 13 17.93 -22.46 -3.18
N ALA A 14 17.13 -23.31 -2.54
CA ALA A 14 15.74 -23.51 -2.93
C ALA A 14 14.83 -22.29 -2.71
N LEU A 15 15.34 -21.26 -2.04
CA LEU A 15 14.63 -20.03 -1.68
C LEU A 15 15.48 -18.82 -2.05
N PRO A 16 14.86 -17.68 -2.45
CA PRO A 16 15.59 -16.47 -2.77
C PRO A 16 16.24 -15.89 -1.51
N PRO A 17 17.48 -15.36 -1.60
CA PRO A 17 18.18 -14.82 -0.45
C PRO A 17 17.46 -13.60 0.13
N PRO A 18 17.69 -13.25 1.41
CA PRO A 18 17.23 -11.97 1.97
C PRO A 18 17.85 -10.79 1.22
N VAL A 19 17.08 -9.71 0.99
CA VAL A 19 17.57 -8.48 0.34
C VAL A 19 17.24 -7.28 1.21
N ALA A 20 18.23 -6.44 1.53
CA ALA A 20 18.06 -5.26 2.39
C ALA A 20 17.38 -5.57 3.76
N GLY A 21 17.67 -6.75 4.33
CA GLY A 21 17.05 -7.22 5.58
C GLY A 21 15.61 -7.74 5.42
N ILE A 22 15.10 -7.84 4.20
CA ILE A 22 13.76 -8.36 3.89
C ILE A 22 13.86 -9.84 3.54
N ASN A 23 13.11 -10.65 4.29
CA ASN A 23 12.75 -12.00 3.87
C ASN A 23 11.26 -12.23 4.16
N VAL A 24 10.47 -12.46 3.11
CA VAL A 24 9.02 -12.65 3.24
C VAL A 24 8.59 -14.12 3.15
N ASN A 25 9.53 -15.05 2.95
CA ASN A 25 9.22 -16.46 2.73
C ASN A 25 9.18 -17.23 4.06
N PHE A 26 8.03 -17.15 4.74
CA PHE A 26 7.76 -17.83 6.01
C PHE A 26 6.25 -17.99 6.21
N CYS A 27 5.85 -18.83 7.17
CA CYS A 27 4.44 -19.16 7.44
C CYS A 27 3.65 -17.91 7.84
N LYS A 28 2.46 -17.69 7.27
CA LYS A 28 1.61 -16.52 7.54
C LYS A 28 0.51 -16.79 8.57
N ASN A 29 0.58 -17.89 9.32
CA ASN A 29 -0.32 -18.19 10.42
C ASN A 29 0.21 -17.58 11.73
N PRO A 30 -0.41 -16.56 12.32
CA PRO A 30 0.10 -15.94 13.55
C PRO A 30 0.16 -16.86 14.77
N ALA A 31 -0.59 -17.96 14.78
CA ALA A 31 -0.59 -18.96 15.86
C ALA A 31 0.48 -20.05 15.70
N CYS A 32 1.25 -20.02 14.60
CA CYS A 32 2.26 -21.04 14.30
C CYS A 32 3.65 -20.57 14.73
N ASP A 33 4.49 -21.47 15.27
CA ASP A 33 5.87 -21.12 15.67
C ASP A 33 6.75 -20.73 14.47
N ASN A 34 6.39 -21.20 13.27
CA ASN A 34 7.01 -20.81 12.00
C ASN A 34 6.61 -19.40 11.53
N PHE A 35 5.71 -18.71 12.23
CA PHE A 35 5.33 -17.35 11.93
C PHE A 35 6.51 -16.40 12.10
N GLY A 36 6.81 -15.58 11.09
CA GLY A 36 7.92 -14.61 11.17
C GLY A 36 9.32 -15.22 11.24
N VAL A 37 9.47 -16.54 11.12
CA VAL A 37 10.77 -17.22 11.06
C VAL A 37 11.03 -17.61 9.61
N PRO A 38 11.99 -16.95 8.92
CA PRO A 38 12.32 -17.27 7.53
C PRO A 38 12.55 -18.76 7.30
N ALA A 39 12.00 -19.28 6.21
CA ALA A 39 12.24 -20.65 5.82
C ALA A 39 13.71 -20.83 5.41
N ASP A 40 14.37 -21.84 5.98
CA ASP A 40 15.71 -22.28 5.65
C ASP A 40 15.64 -23.75 5.20
N ILE A 41 15.73 -23.94 3.88
CA ILE A 41 15.65 -25.26 3.24
C ILE A 41 16.98 -25.51 2.53
N VAL A 42 17.88 -26.20 3.22
CA VAL A 42 19.16 -26.62 2.64
C VAL A 42 18.92 -27.73 1.61
N LYS A 43 19.32 -27.48 0.36
CA LYS A 43 19.13 -28.36 -0.83
C LYS A 43 19.62 -29.80 -0.63
N TRP A 44 20.60 -30.01 0.26
CA TRP A 44 21.21 -31.31 0.60
C TRP A 44 20.50 -32.09 1.74
N ARG A 45 19.54 -31.50 2.46
CA ARG A 45 18.74 -32.19 3.50
C ARG A 45 17.47 -32.85 2.94
N ARG A 46 17.51 -33.31 1.68
CA ARG A 46 16.40 -34.04 1.03
C ARG A 46 16.11 -35.41 1.64
N LYS A 47 17.07 -35.98 2.39
CA LYS A 47 16.78 -37.15 3.23
C LYS A 47 16.09 -36.65 4.49
N THR A 48 14.81 -36.95 4.59
CA THR A 48 13.98 -36.90 5.80
C THR A 48 14.80 -37.25 7.04
N HIS A 49 15.37 -36.24 7.70
CA HIS A 49 15.78 -36.39 9.07
C HIS A 49 14.48 -36.41 9.89
N PRO A 50 14.25 -37.42 10.73
CA PRO A 50 13.06 -37.44 11.61
C PRO A 50 12.97 -36.18 12.49
N ASP A 51 14.09 -35.47 12.71
CA ASP A 51 14.19 -34.27 13.54
C ASP A 51 13.83 -32.93 12.84
N VAL A 52 13.37 -32.95 11.58
CA VAL A 52 12.92 -31.73 10.86
C VAL A 52 11.50 -31.32 11.27
N ALA A 53 10.67 -32.29 11.66
CA ALA A 53 9.29 -32.08 12.08
C ALA A 53 9.25 -31.53 13.51
N GLY A 54 9.35 -30.20 13.67
CA GLY A 54 9.16 -29.56 14.97
C GLY A 54 9.99 -28.31 15.22
N LYS A 55 11.05 -28.08 14.43
CA LYS A 55 11.93 -26.91 14.61
C LYS A 55 11.50 -25.75 13.70
N PRO A 56 11.17 -24.57 14.26
CA PRO A 56 10.86 -23.40 13.47
C PRO A 56 11.98 -23.02 12.49
N GLY A 57 11.62 -22.49 11.32
CA GLY A 57 12.54 -22.13 10.24
C GLY A 57 12.89 -23.28 9.29
N ILE A 58 13.04 -24.51 9.80
CA ILE A 58 13.37 -25.68 8.97
C ILE A 58 12.18 -26.61 8.71
N ALA A 59 11.11 -26.50 9.50
CA ALA A 59 9.91 -27.31 9.38
C ALA A 59 9.04 -26.91 8.16
N TYR A 60 9.62 -27.01 6.97
CA TYR A 60 9.00 -26.73 5.68
C TYR A 60 9.27 -27.83 4.66
N ARG A 61 8.33 -28.01 3.74
CA ARG A 61 8.47 -28.88 2.58
C ARG A 61 8.21 -28.08 1.31
N LEU A 62 9.09 -28.22 0.32
CA LEU A 62 8.81 -27.70 -1.02
C LEU A 62 7.66 -28.48 -1.64
N VAL A 63 6.66 -27.74 -2.12
CA VAL A 63 5.54 -28.28 -2.88
C VAL A 63 5.54 -27.66 -4.27
N ALA A 64 5.23 -28.48 -5.28
CA ALA A 64 5.10 -28.01 -6.64
C ALA A 64 3.79 -27.23 -6.77
N ASN A 65 3.85 -26.02 -7.33
CA ASN A 65 2.68 -25.18 -7.51
C ASN A 65 2.74 -24.48 -8.87
N GLY A 66 2.21 -25.14 -9.92
CA GLY A 66 2.37 -24.66 -11.29
C GLY A 66 3.80 -24.76 -11.83
N LYS A 67 4.02 -24.27 -13.06
CA LYS A 67 5.33 -24.30 -13.72
C LYS A 67 6.26 -23.22 -13.13
N SER A 68 7.46 -23.61 -12.70
CA SER A 68 8.52 -22.70 -12.22
C SER A 68 8.16 -21.77 -11.04
N ARG A 69 7.07 -22.04 -10.32
CA ARG A 69 6.63 -21.28 -9.14
C ARG A 69 6.69 -22.18 -7.90
N PRO A 70 7.79 -22.17 -7.13
CA PRO A 70 7.88 -23.00 -5.94
C PRO A 70 6.93 -22.49 -4.86
N ALA A 71 6.38 -23.41 -4.09
CA ALA A 71 5.61 -23.12 -2.89
C ALA A 71 6.15 -23.94 -1.70
N LEU A 72 5.80 -23.50 -0.50
CA LEU A 72 6.16 -24.15 0.74
C LEU A 72 4.91 -24.62 1.47
N ALA A 73 4.96 -25.84 2.01
CA ALA A 73 4.06 -26.32 3.02
C ALA A 73 4.75 -26.29 4.39
N CYS A 74 4.15 -25.61 5.35
CA CYS A 74 4.58 -25.58 6.74
C CYS A 74 4.25 -26.92 7.40
N LEU A 75 5.25 -27.61 7.94
CA LEU A 75 5.06 -28.90 8.60
C LEU A 75 4.47 -28.78 10.02
N LEU A 76 4.47 -27.58 10.61
CA LEU A 76 3.90 -27.33 11.94
C LEU A 76 2.38 -27.13 11.91
N CYS A 77 1.88 -26.22 11.07
CA CYS A 77 0.45 -25.90 10.99
C CYS A 77 -0.25 -26.39 9.71
N GLY A 78 0.47 -27.02 8.78
CA GLY A 78 -0.07 -27.54 7.52
C GLY A 78 -0.37 -26.49 6.45
N GLU A 79 -0.17 -25.20 6.71
CA GLU A 79 -0.45 -24.15 5.72
C GLU A 79 0.53 -24.18 4.55
N SER A 80 0.02 -23.87 3.36
CA SER A 80 0.82 -23.72 2.15
C SER A 80 0.79 -22.28 1.64
N PHE A 81 1.93 -21.78 1.16
CA PHE A 81 2.09 -20.44 0.57
C PHE A 81 3.10 -20.46 -0.57
N SER A 82 2.95 -19.52 -1.51
CA SER A 82 3.86 -19.35 -2.65
C SER A 82 5.15 -18.64 -2.22
N VAL A 83 6.29 -19.07 -2.76
CA VAL A 83 7.55 -18.37 -2.54
C VAL A 83 7.57 -17.08 -3.36
N LYS A 84 7.98 -15.97 -2.76
CA LYS A 84 8.05 -14.64 -3.38
C LYS A 84 9.50 -14.17 -3.50
N SER A 85 9.79 -13.36 -4.52
CA SER A 85 11.10 -12.74 -4.69
C SER A 85 11.33 -11.65 -3.63
N ASN A 86 12.32 -11.84 -2.76
CA ASN A 86 12.72 -10.81 -1.78
C ASN A 86 13.28 -9.56 -2.46
N LEU A 87 13.96 -9.71 -3.61
CA LEU A 87 14.45 -8.61 -4.42
C LEU A 87 13.28 -7.75 -4.93
N ALA A 88 12.28 -8.37 -5.55
CA ALA A 88 11.09 -7.70 -6.06
C ALA A 88 10.35 -6.90 -4.96
N VAL A 89 10.20 -7.49 -3.77
CA VAL A 89 9.59 -6.83 -2.62
C VAL A 89 10.41 -5.61 -2.18
N ALA A 90 11.73 -5.74 -2.08
CA ALA A 90 12.62 -4.66 -1.67
C ALA A 90 12.60 -3.49 -2.67
N GLU A 91 12.58 -3.79 -3.97
CA GLU A 91 12.45 -2.77 -5.02
C GLU A 91 11.14 -1.98 -4.92
N GLU A 92 10.02 -2.64 -4.64
CA GLU A 92 8.72 -1.97 -4.49
C GLU A 92 8.64 -1.12 -3.22
N GLN A 93 9.15 -1.61 -2.08
CA GLN A 93 9.28 -0.80 -0.87
C GLN A 93 10.12 0.45 -1.13
N GLN A 94 11.27 0.30 -1.81
CA GLN A 94 12.13 1.43 -2.16
C GLN A 94 11.42 2.41 -3.10
N ARG A 95 10.71 1.91 -4.11
CA ARG A 95 9.97 2.72 -5.07
C ARG A 95 8.94 3.60 -4.38
N PHE A 96 8.17 3.04 -3.46
CA PHE A 96 7.17 3.79 -2.67
C PHE A 96 7.78 4.75 -1.66
N SER A 97 8.90 4.38 -1.05
CA SER A 97 9.58 5.21 -0.04
C SER A 97 10.43 6.33 -0.64
N ARG A 98 10.63 6.36 -1.97
CA ARG A 98 11.55 7.28 -2.65
C ARG A 98 11.27 8.75 -2.37
N TYR A 99 10.00 9.16 -2.28
CA TYR A 99 9.64 10.57 -2.01
C TYR A 99 9.93 11.00 -0.56
N LEU A 100 10.03 10.05 0.38
CA LEU A 100 10.42 10.32 1.76
C LEU A 100 11.92 10.56 1.90
N GLN A 101 12.73 10.15 0.92
CA GLN A 101 14.16 10.39 0.97
C GLN A 101 14.46 11.90 0.86
N PRO A 102 15.36 12.44 1.70
CA PRO A 102 15.76 13.83 1.60
C PRO A 102 16.39 14.07 0.22
N THR A 103 16.15 15.25 -0.37
CA THR A 103 16.83 15.61 -1.61
C THR A 103 18.32 15.68 -1.34
N PRO A 104 19.16 14.87 -2.00
CA PRO A 104 20.59 14.90 -1.76
C PRO A 104 21.15 16.26 -2.17
N ASP A 105 22.16 16.73 -1.43
CA ASP A 105 22.93 17.90 -1.85
C ASP A 105 23.56 17.61 -3.23
N PRO A 106 23.64 18.61 -4.12
CA PRO A 106 24.19 18.37 -5.44
C PRO A 106 25.66 17.98 -5.35
N CYS A 107 26.08 17.06 -6.21
CA CYS A 107 27.46 16.62 -6.36
C CYS A 107 27.99 16.99 -7.76
N CYS A 108 29.26 16.70 -8.02
CA CYS A 108 29.86 16.90 -9.33
C CYS A 108 29.23 15.97 -10.37
N THR A 109 28.67 16.54 -11.44
CA THR A 109 28.06 15.78 -12.54
C THR A 109 29.06 15.42 -13.64
N THR A 110 30.36 15.58 -13.40
CA THR A 110 31.39 15.22 -14.39
C THR A 110 31.61 13.72 -14.32
N PRO A 111 31.41 12.97 -15.42
CA PRO A 111 31.68 11.53 -15.44
C PRO A 111 33.10 11.23 -14.97
N GLY A 112 33.27 10.24 -14.08
CA GLY A 112 34.57 9.82 -13.56
C GLY A 112 35.23 10.75 -12.53
N CYS A 113 34.57 11.83 -12.11
CA CYS A 113 35.15 12.72 -11.09
C CYS A 113 35.07 12.10 -9.69
N VAL A 114 36.18 12.16 -8.93
CA VAL A 114 36.28 11.69 -7.54
C VAL A 114 35.25 12.34 -6.61
N ASN A 115 34.86 13.59 -6.89
CA ASN A 115 33.83 14.30 -6.12
C ASN A 115 32.40 14.00 -6.61
N GLY A 116 32.20 13.02 -7.48
CA GLY A 116 30.88 12.66 -8.02
C GLY A 116 29.88 12.16 -6.97
N SER A 117 30.39 11.61 -5.87
CA SER A 117 29.61 11.17 -4.71
C SER A 117 29.69 12.12 -3.51
N THR A 118 30.62 13.09 -3.53
CA THR A 118 30.81 14.06 -2.45
C THR A 118 29.91 15.28 -2.65
N PRO A 119 29.10 15.67 -1.64
CA PRO A 119 28.18 16.80 -1.76
C PRO A 119 28.89 18.15 -1.73
N VAL A 120 28.27 19.18 -2.34
CA VAL A 120 28.78 20.57 -2.35
C VAL A 120 28.91 21.21 -0.96
N THR A 121 28.31 20.61 0.06
CA THR A 121 28.44 21.03 1.48
C THR A 121 29.84 20.73 2.04
N ASP A 122 30.57 19.78 1.45
CA ASP A 122 31.96 19.49 1.82
C ASP A 122 32.92 20.56 1.27
N ARG A 123 33.51 21.34 2.18
CA ARG A 123 34.47 22.42 1.88
C ARG A 123 35.81 21.91 1.35
N LYS A 124 36.16 20.65 1.59
CA LYS A 124 37.39 20.01 1.06
C LYS A 124 37.24 19.63 -0.40
N ALA A 125 36.03 19.27 -0.84
CA ALA A 125 35.75 18.91 -2.23
C ALA A 125 35.32 20.11 -3.09
N TYR A 126 34.71 21.13 -2.47
CA TYR A 126 34.15 22.29 -3.16
C TYR A 126 34.47 23.61 -2.47
N TYR A 127 34.43 24.70 -3.23
CA TYR A 127 34.41 26.05 -2.67
C TYR A 127 33.32 26.89 -3.32
N ARG A 128 32.83 27.90 -2.59
CA ARG A 128 31.78 28.79 -3.07
C ARG A 128 32.33 29.70 -4.17
N PHE A 129 31.67 29.70 -5.32
CA PHE A 129 32.07 30.41 -6.54
C PHE A 129 30.99 31.43 -6.96
N GLY A 130 30.64 32.33 -6.03
CA GLY A 130 29.66 33.38 -6.25
C GLY A 130 28.21 32.87 -6.39
N LYS A 131 27.39 33.64 -7.11
CA LYS A 131 25.99 33.36 -7.40
C LYS A 131 25.75 33.37 -8.91
N SER A 132 24.72 32.66 -9.38
CA SER A 132 24.25 32.78 -10.77
C SER A 132 23.49 34.10 -10.98
N SER A 133 23.18 34.43 -12.23
CA SER A 133 22.30 35.56 -12.59
C SER A 133 20.92 35.49 -11.93
N THR A 134 20.47 34.30 -11.53
CA THR A 134 19.22 34.07 -10.82
C THR A 134 19.36 34.08 -9.30
N GLY A 135 20.54 34.46 -8.77
CA GLY A 135 20.84 34.53 -7.34
C GLY A 135 21.20 33.20 -6.68
N ALA A 136 21.25 32.10 -7.42
CA ALA A 136 21.51 30.79 -6.86
C ALA A 136 23.01 30.61 -6.52
N PRO A 137 23.37 30.08 -5.34
CA PRO A 137 24.77 29.82 -4.99
C PRO A 137 25.40 28.85 -5.99
N ARG A 138 26.64 29.18 -6.37
CA ARG A 138 27.48 28.37 -7.25
C ARG A 138 28.63 27.79 -6.43
N TRP A 139 28.99 26.55 -6.69
CA TRP A 139 30.14 25.88 -6.09
C TRP A 139 31.06 25.39 -7.19
N ARG A 140 32.37 25.53 -7.03
CA ARG A 140 33.33 24.96 -7.96
C ARG A 140 33.98 23.73 -7.35
N CYS A 141 33.96 22.64 -8.11
CA CYS A 141 34.65 21.39 -7.76
C CYS A 141 36.15 21.63 -7.74
N ARG A 142 36.85 21.25 -6.66
CA ARG A 142 38.31 21.37 -6.56
C ARG A 142 39.05 20.33 -7.43
N ALA A 143 38.42 19.21 -7.75
CA ALA A 143 39.03 18.16 -8.57
C ALA A 143 38.97 18.44 -10.08
N CYS A 144 37.81 18.87 -10.60
CA CYS A 144 37.62 19.06 -12.05
C CYS A 144 37.30 20.51 -12.47
N ASN A 145 37.29 21.47 -11.54
CA ASN A 145 36.98 22.89 -11.76
C ASN A 145 35.60 23.19 -12.36
N LYS A 146 34.73 22.19 -12.58
CA LYS A 146 33.36 22.44 -13.03
C LYS A 146 32.53 23.07 -11.93
N THR A 147 31.63 23.96 -12.36
CA THR A 147 30.76 24.70 -11.45
C THR A 147 29.39 24.03 -11.35
N ILE A 148 28.91 23.85 -10.14
CA ILE A 148 27.64 23.24 -9.78
C ILE A 148 26.75 24.32 -9.17
N THR A 149 25.44 24.23 -9.39
CA THR A 149 24.48 25.23 -8.90
C THR A 149 23.24 24.53 -8.38
N ARG A 150 22.79 24.88 -7.17
CA ARG A 150 21.50 24.44 -6.62
C ARG A 150 20.45 25.50 -6.92
N SER A 151 19.33 25.11 -7.54
CA SER A 151 18.20 26.03 -7.67
C SER A 151 17.69 26.42 -6.28
N GLN A 152 17.54 27.71 -6.00
CA GLN A 152 16.86 28.19 -4.79
C GLN A 152 15.42 28.65 -5.05
N LYS A 153 14.90 28.44 -6.26
CA LYS A 153 13.50 28.75 -6.61
C LYS A 153 12.78 27.50 -7.11
N ALA A 154 11.62 27.21 -6.52
CA ALA A 154 10.75 26.09 -6.92
C ALA A 154 10.34 26.20 -8.39
N LEU A 155 10.00 27.42 -8.82
CA LEU A 155 9.53 27.74 -10.16
C LEU A 155 10.63 27.89 -11.23
N ARG A 156 11.87 27.48 -10.95
CA ARG A 156 12.96 27.65 -11.93
C ARG A 156 12.60 26.95 -13.25
N ARG A 157 12.72 27.68 -14.37
CA ARG A 157 12.36 27.27 -15.75
C ARG A 157 10.85 27.10 -16.01
N GLN A 158 9.97 27.37 -15.04
CA GLN A 158 8.54 27.46 -15.30
C GLN A 158 8.22 28.81 -15.96
N ARG A 159 7.45 28.77 -17.04
CA ARG A 159 6.79 29.95 -17.64
C ARG A 159 5.33 29.99 -17.18
N THR A 160 4.62 31.11 -17.31
CA THR A 160 3.19 31.26 -16.95
C THR A 160 2.84 30.72 -15.55
N THR A 161 3.61 31.11 -14.54
CA THR A 161 3.53 30.55 -13.18
C THR A 161 2.23 30.87 -12.46
N HIS A 162 1.58 32.00 -12.79
CA HIS A 162 0.29 32.41 -12.24
C HIS A 162 -0.84 31.38 -12.50
N LEU A 163 -0.73 30.56 -13.56
CA LEU A 163 -1.71 29.51 -13.88
C LEU A 163 -1.52 28.23 -13.06
N ASN A 164 -0.41 28.06 -12.34
CA ASN A 164 -0.12 26.81 -11.62
C ASN A 164 -1.19 26.52 -10.55
N LYS A 165 -1.63 27.54 -9.80
CA LYS A 165 -2.70 27.43 -8.79
C LYS A 165 -4.03 27.07 -9.44
N THR A 166 -4.38 27.75 -10.54
CA THR A 166 -5.59 27.45 -11.32
C THR A 166 -5.61 26.00 -11.81
N ILE A 167 -4.49 25.52 -12.37
CA ILE A 167 -4.37 24.15 -12.87
C ILE A 167 -4.49 23.15 -11.73
N LEU A 168 -3.78 23.37 -10.62
CA LEU A 168 -3.83 22.49 -9.44
C LEU A 168 -5.27 22.35 -8.94
N LEU A 169 -5.96 23.47 -8.73
CA LEU A 169 -7.35 23.47 -8.27
C LEU A 169 -8.30 22.84 -9.30
N ALA A 170 -8.10 23.09 -10.60
CA ALA A 170 -8.95 22.51 -11.63
C ALA A 170 -8.82 20.98 -11.69
N LEU A 171 -7.59 20.46 -11.59
CA LEU A 171 -7.31 19.01 -11.60
C LEU A 171 -7.98 18.29 -10.42
N THR A 172 -8.07 18.92 -9.25
CA THR A 172 -8.65 18.32 -8.05
C THR A 172 -10.11 18.68 -7.81
N ASN A 173 -10.77 19.39 -8.73
CA ASN A 173 -12.18 19.82 -8.61
C ASN A 173 -13.02 19.41 -9.82
N LYS A 174 -12.81 18.18 -10.31
CA LYS A 174 -13.61 17.52 -11.36
C LYS A 174 -13.58 18.24 -12.73
N MET A 175 -12.58 19.07 -13.01
CA MET A 175 -12.46 19.69 -14.32
C MET A 175 -11.81 18.72 -15.32
N PRO A 176 -12.44 18.40 -16.47
CA PRO A 176 -11.81 17.60 -17.52
C PRO A 176 -10.57 18.27 -18.10
N ILE A 177 -9.54 17.50 -18.46
CA ILE A 177 -8.27 18.01 -19.02
C ILE A 177 -8.50 18.95 -20.22
N LYS A 178 -9.41 18.58 -21.13
CA LYS A 178 -9.77 19.42 -22.28
C LYS A 178 -10.35 20.77 -21.88
N ARG A 179 -11.14 20.81 -20.79
CA ARG A 179 -11.69 22.07 -20.27
C ARG A 179 -10.60 22.93 -19.63
N ILE A 180 -9.62 22.31 -18.94
CA ILE A 180 -8.46 23.03 -18.39
C ILE A 180 -7.68 23.70 -19.53
N LEU A 181 -7.43 23.01 -20.64
CA LEU A 181 -6.77 23.59 -21.82
C LEU A 181 -7.53 24.83 -22.33
N ASN A 182 -8.86 24.71 -22.51
CA ASN A 182 -9.68 25.81 -23.02
C ASN A 182 -9.70 27.02 -22.08
N VAL A 183 -9.81 26.80 -20.76
CA VAL A 183 -9.87 27.88 -19.77
C VAL A 183 -8.52 28.58 -19.60
N THR A 184 -7.43 27.82 -19.68
CA THR A 184 -6.07 28.35 -19.46
C THR A 184 -5.40 28.87 -20.73
N GLY A 185 -5.95 28.56 -21.91
CA GLY A 185 -5.33 28.88 -23.20
C GLY A 185 -4.01 28.11 -23.46
N LEU A 186 -3.71 27.09 -22.66
CA LEU A 186 -2.48 26.31 -22.78
C LEU A 186 -2.62 25.21 -23.84
N ASN A 187 -1.52 24.90 -24.51
CA ASN A 187 -1.42 23.67 -25.29
C ASN A 187 -1.22 22.43 -24.38
N ALA A 188 -1.50 21.25 -24.93
CA ALA A 188 -1.44 19.98 -24.19
C ALA A 188 -0.05 19.72 -23.58
N ALA A 189 1.02 19.89 -24.36
CA ALA A 189 2.38 19.67 -23.89
C ALA A 189 2.74 20.53 -22.67
N THR A 190 2.32 21.81 -22.69
CA THR A 190 2.53 22.73 -21.57
C THR A 190 1.73 22.31 -20.35
N LEU A 191 0.46 21.92 -20.52
CA LEU A 191 -0.36 21.46 -19.40
C LEU A 191 0.22 20.19 -18.76
N TYR A 192 0.64 19.20 -19.55
CA TYR A 192 1.28 18.00 -18.98
C TYR A 192 2.61 18.34 -18.28
N GLY A 193 3.42 19.25 -18.85
CA GLY A 193 4.62 19.75 -18.17
C GLY A 193 4.33 20.47 -16.84
N LYS A 194 3.17 21.14 -16.74
CA LYS A 194 2.68 21.73 -15.48
C LYS A 194 2.29 20.64 -14.49
N ILE A 195 1.60 19.59 -14.92
CA ILE A 195 1.22 18.45 -14.07
C ILE A 195 2.47 17.77 -13.51
N ASP A 196 3.52 17.60 -14.33
CA ASP A 196 4.81 17.04 -13.90
C ASP A 196 5.51 17.90 -12.84
N PHE A 197 5.40 19.22 -12.98
CA PHE A 197 5.86 20.14 -11.96
C PHE A 197 5.04 20.01 -10.66
N LEU A 198 3.70 20.05 -10.75
CA LEU A 198 2.81 19.93 -9.60
C LEU A 198 3.00 18.62 -8.84
N TYR A 199 3.13 17.50 -9.55
CA TYR A 199 3.42 16.18 -8.98
C TYR A 199 4.72 16.20 -8.17
N ARG A 200 5.82 16.73 -8.74
CA ARG A 200 7.10 16.85 -8.03
C ARG A 200 7.02 17.76 -6.81
N GLN A 201 6.29 18.87 -6.90
CA GLN A 201 6.06 19.77 -5.75
C GLN A 201 5.27 19.06 -4.64
N CYS A 202 4.20 18.35 -5.00
CA CYS A 202 3.41 17.57 -4.04
C CYS A 202 4.26 16.49 -3.35
N GLN A 203 5.09 15.75 -4.10
CA GLN A 203 6.00 14.76 -3.53
C GLN A 203 7.03 15.39 -2.59
N ALA A 204 7.66 16.49 -2.98
CA ALA A 204 8.65 17.18 -2.14
C ALA A 204 8.02 17.71 -0.85
N PHE A 205 6.86 18.38 -0.97
CA PHE A 205 6.13 18.95 0.16
C PHE A 205 5.65 17.87 1.14
N SER A 206 4.97 16.83 0.63
CA SER A 206 4.47 15.75 1.48
C SER A 206 5.60 14.91 2.05
N GLY A 207 6.65 14.63 1.28
CA GLY A 207 7.81 13.87 1.74
C GLY A 207 8.52 14.52 2.93
N GLU A 208 8.68 15.86 2.92
CA GLU A 208 9.27 16.56 4.08
C GLU A 208 8.42 16.46 5.35
N ARG A 209 7.11 16.59 5.22
CA ARG A 209 6.20 16.53 6.38
C ARG A 209 5.99 15.12 6.89
N GLU A 210 5.81 14.16 5.99
CA GLU A 210 5.54 12.76 6.35
C GLU A 210 6.78 12.09 6.97
N ARG A 211 8.00 12.60 6.73
CA ARG A 211 9.18 12.21 7.53
C ARG A 211 9.00 12.47 9.02
N ALA A 212 8.18 13.44 9.42
CA ALA A 212 7.91 13.71 10.84
C ALA A 212 7.18 12.55 11.53
N PHE A 213 6.56 11.60 10.81
CA PHE A 213 6.05 10.36 11.42
C PHE A 213 7.14 9.55 12.14
N GLN A 214 8.41 9.78 11.82
CA GLN A 214 9.55 9.17 12.51
C GLN A 214 9.78 9.72 13.92
N THR A 215 9.18 10.86 14.27
CA THR A 215 9.34 11.50 15.58
C THR A 215 8.01 11.90 16.22
N LEU A 216 6.91 11.83 15.47
CA LEU A 216 5.58 12.21 15.95
C LEU A 216 5.07 11.17 16.95
N PRO A 217 4.74 11.57 18.20
CA PRO A 217 4.21 10.64 19.18
C PRO A 217 2.78 10.23 18.80
N ILE A 218 2.63 9.01 18.27
CA ILE A 218 1.33 8.44 17.92
C ILE A 218 1.05 7.24 18.82
N HIS A 219 0.06 7.40 19.71
CA HIS A 219 -0.31 6.33 20.63
C HIS A 219 -1.05 5.18 19.93
N ARG A 220 -1.97 5.48 19.00
CA ARG A 220 -2.77 4.44 18.34
C ARG A 220 -3.28 4.86 16.97
N LEU A 221 -3.20 3.95 15.99
CA LEU A 221 -3.76 4.11 14.64
C LEU A 221 -4.76 3.01 14.31
N TYR A 222 -5.78 3.38 13.55
CA TYR A 222 -6.84 2.50 13.05
C TYR A 222 -6.84 2.59 11.53
N ILE A 223 -6.03 1.78 10.86
CA ILE A 223 -5.71 1.94 9.45
C ILE A 223 -6.58 1.01 8.63
N SER A 224 -7.43 1.58 7.78
CA SER A 224 -8.09 0.83 6.72
C SER A 224 -7.20 0.73 5.50
N VAL A 225 -7.15 -0.46 4.89
CA VAL A 225 -6.39 -0.73 3.68
C VAL A 225 -7.30 -1.43 2.68
N ASP A 226 -7.38 -0.88 1.47
CA ASP A 226 -8.13 -1.45 0.36
C ASP A 226 -7.42 -1.07 -0.95
N ARG A 227 -7.86 -1.65 -2.07
CA ARG A 227 -7.35 -1.38 -3.42
C ARG A 227 -8.44 -0.83 -4.32
N GLN A 228 -8.03 -0.07 -5.32
CA GLN A 228 -8.92 0.44 -6.36
C GLN A 228 -8.34 0.18 -7.75
N GLU A 229 -9.20 -0.30 -8.64
CA GLU A 229 -8.91 -0.47 -10.06
C GLU A 229 -9.08 0.86 -10.84
N TYR A 230 -8.14 1.11 -11.77
CA TYR A 230 -8.14 2.21 -12.72
C TYR A 230 -7.92 1.68 -14.13
N LYS A 231 -8.81 2.07 -15.05
CA LYS A 231 -8.69 1.75 -16.47
C LYS A 231 -8.05 2.91 -17.22
N VAL A 232 -6.98 2.62 -17.94
CA VAL A 232 -6.32 3.55 -18.85
C VAL A 232 -6.55 3.10 -20.29
N ASN A 233 -6.90 4.07 -21.13
CA ASN A 233 -7.29 3.85 -22.52
C ASN A 233 -6.11 3.40 -23.36
N TRP A 234 -6.41 2.71 -24.46
CA TRP A 234 -5.44 2.30 -25.47
C TRP A 234 -4.86 3.50 -26.24
N SER A 235 -3.57 3.44 -26.52
CA SER A 235 -2.84 4.41 -27.35
C SER A 235 -3.01 4.16 -28.86
N ARG A 236 -3.26 2.91 -29.28
CA ARG A 236 -3.34 2.47 -30.69
C ARG A 236 -4.73 2.02 -31.07
N TYR A 237 -5.22 2.42 -32.25
CA TYR A 237 -6.57 2.06 -32.71
C TYR A 237 -6.73 0.58 -33.07
N THR A 238 -5.62 -0.11 -33.36
CA THR A 238 -5.53 -1.52 -33.75
C THR A 238 -5.74 -2.48 -32.58
N ASP A 239 -5.38 -2.06 -31.36
CA ASP A 239 -5.58 -2.83 -30.13
C ASP A 239 -6.35 -1.97 -29.11
N ARG A 240 -7.66 -2.21 -29.04
CA ARG A 240 -8.61 -1.47 -28.19
C ARG A 240 -8.81 -2.09 -26.80
N ARG A 241 -7.86 -2.91 -26.34
CA ARG A 241 -7.86 -3.42 -24.95
C ARG A 241 -7.40 -2.34 -23.98
N ASN A 242 -8.01 -2.31 -22.80
CA ASN A 242 -7.64 -1.34 -21.77
C ASN A 242 -6.46 -1.85 -20.95
N ILE A 243 -5.65 -0.92 -20.45
CA ILE A 243 -4.68 -1.22 -19.40
C ILE A 243 -5.44 -1.10 -18.08
N VAL A 244 -5.34 -2.14 -17.25
CA VAL A 244 -5.97 -2.18 -15.92
C VAL A 244 -4.87 -2.07 -14.88
N LEU A 245 -4.85 -0.95 -14.15
CA LEU A 245 -3.95 -0.72 -13.04
C LEU A 245 -4.71 -0.85 -11.73
N ARG A 246 -4.02 -1.30 -10.69
CA ARG A 246 -4.53 -1.40 -9.33
C ARG A 246 -3.70 -0.51 -8.43
N ALA A 247 -4.36 0.28 -7.59
CA ALA A 247 -3.69 1.08 -6.59
C ALA A 247 -4.12 0.66 -5.19
N VAL A 248 -3.16 0.29 -4.34
CA VAL A 248 -3.39 0.02 -2.92
C VAL A 248 -3.29 1.31 -2.13
N GLY A 249 -4.28 1.56 -1.29
CA GLY A 249 -4.37 2.75 -0.46
C GLY A 249 -4.56 2.41 1.01
N SER A 250 -4.04 3.26 1.88
CA SER A 250 -4.19 3.13 3.33
C SER A 250 -4.54 4.45 3.97
N ALA A 251 -5.51 4.44 4.88
CA ALA A 251 -5.97 5.63 5.57
C ALA A 251 -6.27 5.36 7.04
N ASP A 252 -5.89 6.30 7.92
CA ASP A 252 -6.34 6.25 9.32
C ASP A 252 -7.82 6.65 9.42
N ASN A 253 -8.62 5.79 10.05
CA ASN A 253 -10.07 5.92 10.16
C ASN A 253 -10.49 7.12 11.03
N ALA A 254 -9.66 7.52 12.00
CA ALA A 254 -9.99 8.61 12.91
C ALA A 254 -9.68 9.99 12.28
N SER A 255 -8.48 10.15 11.73
CA SER A 255 -8.03 11.41 11.12
C SER A 255 -8.51 11.58 9.67
N GLY A 256 -8.74 10.48 8.96
CA GLY A 256 -8.93 10.43 7.51
C GLY A 256 -7.64 10.66 6.72
N PHE A 257 -6.47 10.60 7.37
CA PHE A 257 -5.18 10.83 6.74
C PHE A 257 -4.80 9.63 5.88
N VAL A 258 -4.47 9.87 4.62
CA VAL A 258 -4.08 8.82 3.66
C VAL A 258 -2.57 8.72 3.62
N PHE A 259 -2.02 7.59 4.08
CA PHE A 259 -0.57 7.37 4.16
C PHE A 259 0.05 7.06 2.80
N GLY A 260 -0.64 6.28 1.97
CA GLY A 260 -0.16 5.86 0.66
C GLY A 260 -1.29 5.64 -0.32
N MET A 261 -0.99 5.82 -1.60
CA MET A 261 -1.88 5.47 -2.72
C MET A 261 -0.99 5.02 -3.87
N HIS A 262 -0.63 3.74 -3.85
CA HIS A 262 0.47 3.18 -4.61
C HIS A 262 -0.04 2.34 -5.78
N VAL A 263 0.25 2.79 -7.00
CA VAL A 263 -0.16 2.13 -8.25
C VAL A 263 0.85 1.05 -8.63
N ASN A 264 0.36 -0.09 -9.11
CA ASN A 264 1.18 -1.20 -9.63
C ASN A 264 1.80 -0.90 -11.02
N PHE A 265 2.48 0.23 -11.15
CA PHE A 265 3.12 0.69 -12.38
C PHE A 265 4.41 1.43 -12.06
N ASP A 266 5.50 1.08 -12.73
CA ASP A 266 6.80 1.74 -12.59
C ASP A 266 7.13 2.56 -13.85
N PRO A 267 7.12 3.90 -13.79
CA PRO A 267 7.44 4.76 -14.93
C PRO A 267 8.93 4.91 -15.22
N ASN A 268 9.81 4.38 -14.35
CA ASN A 268 11.27 4.60 -14.46
C ASN A 268 11.98 3.43 -15.14
N VAL A 269 11.28 2.35 -15.45
CA VAL A 269 11.82 1.21 -16.20
C VAL A 269 11.50 1.36 -17.69
N ASP A 270 12.47 0.97 -18.52
CA ASP A 270 12.34 0.98 -19.97
C ASP A 270 12.02 -0.44 -20.45
N PRO A 271 10.83 -0.69 -21.05
CA PRO A 271 10.44 -2.02 -21.50
C PRO A 271 11.45 -2.69 -22.44
N ASP A 272 12.05 -1.92 -23.36
CA ASP A 272 12.98 -2.46 -24.36
C ASP A 272 14.30 -2.88 -23.69
N ALA A 273 14.85 -2.03 -22.83
CA ALA A 273 16.06 -2.35 -22.07
C ALA A 273 15.86 -3.53 -21.10
N VAL A 274 14.65 -3.66 -20.51
CA VAL A 274 14.32 -4.83 -19.68
C VAL A 274 14.23 -6.09 -20.53
N ALA A 275 13.62 -6.03 -21.71
CA ALA A 275 13.54 -7.19 -22.60
C ALA A 275 14.92 -7.67 -23.04
N GLU A 276 15.82 -6.76 -23.40
CA GLU A 276 17.22 -7.08 -23.73
C GLU A 276 17.96 -7.74 -22.55
N ASP A 277 17.84 -7.16 -21.34
CA ASP A 277 18.51 -7.69 -20.15
C ASP A 277 17.92 -9.05 -19.70
N VAL A 278 16.60 -9.25 -19.82
CA VAL A 278 15.93 -10.54 -19.53
C VAL A 278 16.55 -11.68 -20.33
N GLU A 279 16.83 -11.46 -21.62
CA GLU A 279 17.48 -12.44 -22.47
C GLU A 279 18.97 -12.59 -22.11
N ALA A 280 19.68 -11.48 -21.88
CA ALA A 280 21.09 -11.48 -21.52
C ALA A 280 21.39 -12.25 -20.22
N VAL A 281 20.58 -12.06 -19.17
CA VAL A 281 20.74 -12.75 -17.88
C VAL A 281 19.99 -14.10 -17.81
N GLN A 282 19.37 -14.51 -18.93
CA GLN A 282 18.54 -15.70 -19.04
C GLN A 282 17.48 -15.81 -17.93
N ASP A 283 16.84 -14.68 -17.60
CA ASP A 283 16.01 -14.53 -16.41
C ASP A 283 14.89 -15.59 -16.36
N ARG A 284 14.32 -15.89 -17.53
CA ARG A 284 13.22 -16.86 -17.68
C ARG A 284 13.60 -18.31 -17.37
N LYS A 285 14.89 -18.66 -17.42
CA LYS A 285 15.37 -20.00 -17.05
C LYS A 285 15.40 -20.21 -15.53
N LYS A 286 15.41 -19.12 -14.75
CA LYS A 286 15.38 -19.16 -13.29
C LYS A 286 13.96 -19.42 -12.79
N PRO A 287 13.80 -20.12 -11.64
CA PRO A 287 12.52 -20.16 -10.95
C PRO A 287 11.99 -18.75 -10.70
N TYR A 288 10.68 -18.56 -10.78
CA TYR A 288 10.04 -17.24 -10.76
C TYR A 288 10.52 -16.32 -9.60
N PRO A 289 10.67 -16.81 -8.35
CA PRO A 289 11.13 -15.98 -7.23
C PRO A 289 12.61 -15.56 -7.28
N HIS A 290 13.41 -16.19 -8.13
CA HIS A 290 14.84 -15.90 -8.32
C HIS A 290 15.08 -14.96 -9.52
N ARG A 291 14.03 -14.64 -10.29
CA ARG A 291 14.11 -13.71 -11.40
C ARG A 291 14.48 -12.31 -10.93
N LYS A 292 15.38 -11.65 -11.66
CA LYS A 292 15.73 -10.23 -11.50
C LYS A 292 14.51 -9.35 -11.72
N TYR A 293 13.67 -9.69 -12.70
CA TYR A 293 12.47 -8.92 -13.05
C TYR A 293 11.17 -9.55 -12.54
N ALA A 294 11.22 -10.34 -11.46
CA ALA A 294 10.05 -11.02 -10.88
C ALA A 294 8.86 -10.09 -10.57
N ARG A 295 9.11 -8.80 -10.28
CA ARG A 295 8.04 -7.83 -9.99
C ARG A 295 7.31 -7.32 -11.24
N LEU A 296 7.91 -7.41 -12.42
CA LEU A 296 7.38 -6.79 -13.64
C LEU A 296 6.63 -7.81 -14.48
N TRP A 297 5.50 -7.39 -15.05
CA TRP A 297 4.81 -8.19 -16.06
C TRP A 297 5.65 -8.24 -17.34
N LEU A 298 6.28 -9.39 -17.61
CA LEU A 298 6.89 -9.67 -18.91
C LEU A 298 5.82 -10.10 -19.92
N GLN A 299 6.09 -9.90 -21.22
CA GLN A 299 5.15 -10.31 -22.27
C GLN A 299 4.83 -11.82 -22.19
N SER A 300 5.83 -12.65 -21.94
CA SER A 300 5.66 -14.10 -21.75
C SER A 300 4.77 -14.46 -20.56
N ASP A 301 4.90 -13.74 -19.44
CA ASP A 301 4.11 -14.00 -18.23
C ASP A 301 2.65 -13.57 -18.47
N TYR A 302 2.44 -12.49 -19.22
CA TYR A 302 1.12 -12.06 -19.67
C TYR A 302 0.47 -13.10 -20.58
N ASP A 303 1.19 -13.64 -21.56
CA ASP A 303 0.67 -14.65 -22.48
C ASP A 303 0.27 -15.93 -21.73
N GLU A 304 1.12 -16.40 -20.79
CA GLU A 304 0.81 -17.53 -19.89
C GLU A 304 -0.47 -17.27 -19.07
N SER A 305 -0.62 -16.06 -18.52
CA SER A 305 -1.83 -15.70 -17.76
C SER A 305 -3.09 -15.70 -18.62
N VAL A 306 -3.01 -15.23 -19.87
CA VAL A 306 -4.16 -15.21 -20.78
C VAL A 306 -4.56 -16.62 -21.16
N GLU A 307 -3.60 -17.49 -21.50
CA GLU A 307 -3.85 -18.91 -21.79
C GLU A 307 -4.51 -19.62 -20.61
N ALA A 308 -3.98 -19.43 -19.39
CA ALA A 308 -4.57 -19.99 -18.17
C ALA A 308 -6.00 -19.48 -17.93
N SER A 309 -6.26 -18.20 -18.19
CA SER A 309 -7.60 -17.62 -18.07
C SER A 309 -8.59 -18.23 -19.07
N LEU A 310 -8.17 -18.47 -20.32
CA LEU A 310 -9.01 -19.09 -21.35
C LEU A 310 -9.37 -20.53 -20.98
N ALA A 311 -8.35 -21.33 -20.59
CA ALA A 311 -8.55 -22.71 -20.14
C ALA A 311 -9.47 -22.82 -18.92
N LYS A 312 -9.45 -21.83 -18.00
CA LYS A 312 -10.35 -21.80 -16.85
C LYS A 312 -11.80 -21.48 -17.24
N ARG A 313 -12.02 -20.60 -18.22
CA ARG A 313 -13.37 -20.24 -18.70
C ARG A 313 -14.06 -21.41 -19.39
N GLU A 314 -13.31 -22.26 -20.09
CA GLU A 314 -13.86 -23.47 -20.71
C GLU A 314 -14.36 -24.49 -19.68
N LYS A 315 -13.78 -24.52 -18.47
CA LYS A 315 -14.14 -25.48 -17.41
C LYS A 315 -15.32 -25.05 -16.52
N ARG A 316 -15.58 -23.75 -16.33
CA ARG A 316 -16.61 -23.23 -15.41
C ARG A 316 -17.89 -22.83 -16.17
N GLY A 317 -18.87 -23.73 -16.30
CA GLY A 317 -20.26 -23.33 -16.56
C GLY A 317 -20.81 -22.54 -15.35
N LEU A 318 -21.54 -21.44 -15.55
CA LEU A 318 -21.88 -20.48 -14.48
C LEU A 318 -23.25 -20.71 -13.81
N ILE A 319 -23.28 -20.76 -12.46
CA ILE A 319 -24.46 -20.40 -11.64
C ILE A 319 -23.99 -19.49 -10.48
N PRO A 320 -24.48 -18.25 -10.36
CA PRO A 320 -24.19 -17.37 -9.21
C PRO A 320 -25.09 -17.68 -7.99
N GLN A 321 -24.55 -17.61 -6.76
CA GLN A 321 -25.32 -17.70 -5.51
C GLN A 321 -25.54 -16.33 -4.84
N GLU A 322 -26.62 -16.19 -4.07
CA GLU A 322 -27.17 -14.88 -3.64
C GLU A 322 -26.79 -14.40 -2.22
N SER A 323 -26.39 -15.27 -1.28
CA SER A 323 -26.21 -14.90 0.15
C SER A 323 -24.78 -14.45 0.50
N LEU A 324 -24.60 -13.52 1.46
CA LEU A 324 -23.27 -12.99 1.85
C LEU A 324 -22.37 -14.08 2.44
N GLY A 325 -22.92 -14.99 3.26
CA GLY A 325 -22.19 -16.14 3.81
C GLY A 325 -21.66 -17.06 2.70
N ALA A 326 -22.48 -17.35 1.69
CA ALA A 326 -22.05 -18.10 0.51
C ALA A 326 -20.97 -17.33 -0.27
N LYS A 327 -21.07 -16.00 -0.40
CA LYS A 327 -20.02 -15.20 -1.05
C LYS A 327 -18.68 -15.18 -0.28
N ILE A 328 -18.68 -15.40 1.05
CA ILE A 328 -17.46 -15.57 1.87
C ILE A 328 -16.79 -16.89 1.53
N GLU A 329 -17.56 -17.97 1.54
CA GLU A 329 -17.10 -19.31 1.19
C GLU A 329 -16.61 -19.39 -0.26
N ASP A 330 -17.33 -18.78 -1.20
CA ASP A 330 -16.92 -18.67 -2.60
C ASP A 330 -15.55 -18.02 -2.74
N SER A 331 -15.29 -16.91 -2.03
CA SER A 331 -13.99 -16.24 -2.12
C SER A 331 -12.82 -17.13 -1.65
N TYR A 332 -13.05 -17.97 -0.62
CA TYR A 332 -12.07 -18.95 -0.17
C TYR A 332 -11.92 -20.10 -1.18
N ARG A 333 -13.02 -20.59 -1.75
CA ARG A 333 -12.99 -21.63 -2.80
C ARG A 333 -12.23 -21.12 -4.02
N GLU A 334 -12.50 -19.90 -4.46
CA GLU A 334 -11.76 -19.27 -5.57
C GLU A 334 -10.28 -19.07 -5.26
N ALA A 335 -9.93 -18.69 -4.03
CA ALA A 335 -8.52 -18.57 -3.63
C ALA A 335 -7.82 -19.93 -3.55
N ALA A 336 -8.51 -20.98 -3.10
CA ALA A 336 -7.98 -22.34 -3.04
C ALA A 336 -7.80 -22.97 -4.44
N GLU A 337 -8.66 -22.61 -5.40
CA GLU A 337 -8.57 -23.04 -6.81
C GLU A 337 -7.52 -22.27 -7.63
N ARG A 338 -6.92 -21.20 -7.09
CA ARG A 338 -5.84 -20.48 -7.77
C ARG A 338 -4.53 -21.23 -7.58
N GLU A 339 -3.69 -21.23 -8.62
CA GLU A 339 -2.31 -21.71 -8.51
C GLU A 339 -1.58 -20.92 -7.42
N ASP A 340 -1.67 -19.59 -7.42
CA ASP A 340 -1.15 -18.77 -6.32
C ASP A 340 -2.30 -18.10 -5.54
N PRO A 341 -2.58 -18.51 -4.28
CA PRO A 341 -3.66 -17.92 -3.51
C PRO A 341 -3.41 -16.45 -3.17
N GLU A 342 -2.17 -15.98 -3.17
CA GLU A 342 -1.83 -14.57 -2.88
C GLU A 342 -1.95 -13.66 -4.11
N VAL A 343 -2.12 -14.22 -5.31
CA VAL A 343 -2.23 -13.45 -6.56
C VAL A 343 -3.71 -13.36 -6.95
N SER A 344 -4.29 -12.17 -6.76
CA SER A 344 -5.66 -11.89 -7.20
C SER A 344 -5.74 -11.31 -8.61
N GLU A 345 -4.61 -10.87 -9.18
CA GLU A 345 -4.54 -10.34 -10.54
C GLU A 345 -4.46 -11.49 -11.54
N CYS A 346 -5.36 -11.51 -12.51
CA CYS A 346 -5.31 -12.41 -13.64
C CYS A 346 -5.51 -11.57 -14.90
N LYS A 347 -4.55 -11.61 -15.82
CA LYS A 347 -4.67 -10.98 -17.13
C LYS A 347 -5.53 -11.89 -18.00
N ASP A 348 -6.59 -11.32 -18.56
CA ASP A 348 -7.43 -11.98 -19.55
C ASP A 348 -7.24 -11.33 -20.93
N GLY A 349 -7.80 -11.94 -21.97
CA GLY A 349 -7.73 -11.41 -23.34
C GLY A 349 -8.44 -10.05 -23.55
N THR A 350 -9.05 -9.46 -22.52
CA THR A 350 -9.68 -8.13 -22.59
C THR A 350 -8.77 -7.00 -22.13
N GLN A 351 -7.66 -7.34 -21.49
CA GLN A 351 -6.68 -6.39 -20.96
C GLN A 351 -5.38 -6.43 -21.77
N ARG A 352 -4.52 -5.44 -21.59
CA ARG A 352 -3.16 -5.41 -22.15
C ARG A 352 -2.17 -4.76 -21.20
N LEU A 353 -0.88 -4.99 -21.44
CA LEU A 353 0.20 -4.30 -20.75
C LEU A 353 0.45 -2.88 -21.33
N PRO A 354 1.05 -1.97 -20.54
CA PRO A 354 1.62 -0.72 -21.04
C PRO A 354 2.65 -0.94 -22.15
N ASP A 355 2.64 -0.09 -23.20
CA ASP A 355 3.48 -0.28 -24.40
C ASP A 355 4.39 0.88 -24.77
N ALA A 356 4.26 2.05 -24.12
CA ALA A 356 5.00 3.25 -24.52
C ALA A 356 6.16 3.59 -23.59
N LYS A 357 5.93 3.58 -22.28
CA LYS A 357 6.94 3.92 -21.26
C LYS A 357 6.52 3.34 -19.92
N GLY A 358 7.47 2.77 -19.19
CA GLY A 358 7.20 2.12 -17.92
C GLY A 358 6.56 0.75 -18.09
N MET A 359 6.63 -0.06 -17.03
CA MET A 359 6.07 -1.41 -17.02
C MET A 359 5.09 -1.58 -15.88
N GLN A 360 4.13 -2.48 -16.09
CA GLN A 360 3.20 -2.85 -15.03
C GLN A 360 3.90 -3.79 -14.03
N VAL A 361 3.66 -3.55 -12.75
CA VAL A 361 4.14 -4.39 -11.65
C VAL A 361 3.05 -5.39 -11.29
N HIS A 362 3.43 -6.63 -11.01
CA HIS A 362 2.58 -7.63 -10.39
C HIS A 362 2.02 -7.10 -9.06
N GLU A 363 0.70 -7.18 -8.91
CA GLU A 363 -0.03 -6.55 -7.79
C GLU A 363 0.47 -6.99 -6.41
N GLU A 364 0.77 -8.27 -6.23
CA GLU A 364 1.23 -8.83 -4.97
C GLU A 364 2.48 -8.12 -4.47
N TYR A 365 3.46 -7.84 -5.33
CA TYR A 365 4.67 -7.12 -4.92
C TYR A 365 4.37 -5.66 -4.55
N SER A 366 3.38 -5.03 -5.20
CA SER A 366 2.89 -3.72 -4.78
C SER A 366 2.22 -3.77 -3.40
N LEU A 367 1.50 -4.85 -3.04
CA LEU A 367 0.95 -5.04 -1.70
C LEU A 367 2.06 -5.20 -0.65
N TYR A 368 3.02 -6.11 -0.89
CA TYR A 368 4.17 -6.30 0.01
C TYR A 368 4.97 -5.01 0.20
N GLY A 369 5.27 -4.31 -0.91
CA GLY A 369 5.94 -3.01 -0.86
C GLY A 369 5.16 -1.95 -0.08
N HIS A 370 3.83 -1.91 -0.20
CA HIS A 370 2.99 -0.95 0.52
C HIS A 370 3.00 -1.19 2.03
N PHE A 371 2.89 -2.44 2.49
CA PHE A 371 2.93 -2.74 3.93
C PHE A 371 4.32 -2.53 4.54
N LEU A 372 5.40 -2.82 3.81
CA LEU A 372 6.76 -2.49 4.27
C LEU A 372 7.00 -0.97 4.30
N PHE A 373 6.48 -0.22 3.32
CA PHE A 373 6.46 1.24 3.39
C PHE A 373 5.73 1.74 4.66
N LEU A 374 4.57 1.17 4.99
CA LEU A 374 3.84 1.53 6.21
C LEU A 374 4.63 1.16 7.47
N LYS A 375 5.33 0.02 7.47
CA LYS A 375 6.18 -0.41 8.58
C LYS A 375 7.26 0.61 8.88
N ASP A 376 7.95 1.11 7.86
CA ASP A 376 9.00 2.10 8.00
C ASP A 376 8.44 3.46 8.43
N LEU A 377 7.34 3.88 7.82
CA LEU A 377 6.70 5.16 8.11
C LEU A 377 6.15 5.22 9.54
N LEU A 378 5.56 4.12 10.03
CA LEU A 378 4.83 4.03 11.30
C LEU A 378 5.59 3.25 12.37
N LYS A 379 6.92 3.19 12.25
CA LYS A 379 7.80 2.49 13.18
C LYS A 379 7.60 2.92 14.65
N TRP A 380 7.29 4.19 14.87
CA TRP A 380 7.15 4.79 16.20
C TRP A 380 5.72 4.88 16.72
N ALA A 381 4.73 4.41 15.94
CA ALA A 381 3.37 4.30 16.44
C ALA A 381 3.28 3.16 17.47
N ALA A 382 2.78 3.48 18.66
CA ALA A 382 2.76 2.54 19.79
C ALA A 382 1.79 1.37 19.59
N LYS A 383 0.68 1.57 18.88
CA LYS A 383 -0.27 0.51 18.50
C LYS A 383 -0.86 0.78 17.12
N ILE A 384 -0.88 -0.23 16.26
CA ILE A 384 -1.50 -0.15 14.94
C ILE A 384 -2.54 -1.25 14.82
N ARG A 385 -3.72 -0.90 14.29
CA ARG A 385 -4.79 -1.86 13.99
C ARG A 385 -5.16 -1.73 12.53
N PHE A 386 -4.92 -2.78 11.77
CA PHE A 386 -5.25 -2.84 10.35
C PHE A 386 -6.64 -3.43 10.13
N PHE A 387 -7.41 -2.81 9.25
CA PHE A 387 -8.69 -3.28 8.73
C PHE A 387 -8.55 -3.47 7.24
N LEU A 388 -8.50 -4.71 6.80
CA LEU A 388 -8.21 -5.13 5.43
C LEU A 388 -9.51 -5.61 4.77
N ASP A 389 -9.68 -5.38 3.47
CA ASP A 389 -10.70 -6.13 2.71
C ASP A 389 -10.31 -7.63 2.69
N GLN A 390 -11.26 -8.52 2.42
CA GLN A 390 -11.02 -9.97 2.39
C GLN A 390 -10.21 -10.37 1.15
N ASP A 391 -8.89 -10.18 1.24
CA ASP A 391 -7.92 -10.48 0.19
C ASP A 391 -6.70 -11.19 0.78
N SER A 392 -6.44 -12.40 0.28
CA SER A 392 -5.34 -13.25 0.71
C SER A 392 -3.97 -12.62 0.47
N GLY A 393 -3.80 -11.85 -0.62
CA GLY A 393 -2.58 -11.10 -0.90
C GLY A 393 -2.36 -9.98 0.12
N MET A 394 -3.41 -9.24 0.50
CA MET A 394 -3.32 -8.23 1.55
C MET A 394 -2.99 -8.84 2.92
N ARG A 395 -3.62 -9.97 3.29
CA ARG A 395 -3.28 -10.68 4.53
C ARG A 395 -1.83 -11.14 4.53
N ALA A 396 -1.38 -11.79 3.47
CA ALA A 396 0.00 -12.29 3.38
C ALA A 396 1.02 -11.14 3.48
N ALA A 397 0.80 -10.05 2.72
CA ALA A 397 1.66 -8.87 2.74
C ALA A 397 1.68 -8.17 4.12
N CYS A 398 0.52 -7.97 4.75
CA CYS A 398 0.41 -7.36 6.08
C CYS A 398 1.14 -8.21 7.13
N LEU A 399 0.87 -9.51 7.17
CA LEU A 399 1.46 -10.43 8.13
C LEU A 399 2.95 -10.65 7.87
N ALA A 400 3.41 -10.56 6.61
CA ALA A 400 4.83 -10.59 6.29
C ALA A 400 5.57 -9.34 6.78
N ALA A 401 5.03 -8.15 6.52
CA ALA A 401 5.67 -6.90 6.92
C ALA A 401 5.73 -6.78 8.46
N PHE A 402 4.64 -7.09 9.14
CA PHE A 402 4.47 -6.84 10.58
C PHE A 402 4.60 -8.09 11.46
N ALA A 403 5.22 -9.17 11.00
CA ALA A 403 5.29 -10.43 11.76
C ALA A 403 5.80 -10.25 13.20
N GLN A 404 6.93 -9.55 13.37
CA GLN A 404 7.48 -9.27 14.69
C GLN A 404 6.57 -8.36 15.52
N ASP A 405 5.94 -7.37 14.88
CA ASP A 405 5.03 -6.43 15.54
C ASP A 405 3.73 -7.10 16.00
N VAL A 406 3.27 -8.12 15.28
CA VAL A 406 2.14 -8.97 15.67
C VAL A 406 2.52 -9.84 16.87
N LYS A 407 3.70 -10.46 16.87
CA LYS A 407 4.21 -11.21 18.03
C LYS A 407 4.33 -10.34 19.28
N LEU A 408 4.84 -9.11 19.11
CA LEU A 408 4.95 -8.11 20.17
C LEU A 408 3.60 -7.43 20.53
N ARG A 409 2.49 -7.87 19.93
CA ARG A 409 1.15 -7.27 20.11
C ARG A 409 1.11 -5.76 19.84
N ARG A 410 2.04 -5.22 19.05
CA ARG A 410 1.99 -3.84 18.56
C ARG A 410 0.99 -3.68 17.41
N VAL A 411 0.81 -4.74 16.62
CA VAL A 411 -0.08 -4.77 15.46
C VAL A 411 -1.18 -5.79 15.64
N ASP A 412 -2.43 -5.37 15.43
CA ASP A 412 -3.55 -6.28 15.21
C ASP A 412 -4.05 -6.14 13.76
N ALA A 413 -4.44 -7.23 13.10
CA ALA A 413 -5.04 -7.18 11.77
C ALA A 413 -6.40 -7.87 11.73
N PHE A 414 -7.34 -7.27 11.02
CA PHE A 414 -8.70 -7.75 10.84
C PHE A 414 -9.04 -7.78 9.36
N TYR A 415 -9.75 -8.82 8.92
CA TYR A 415 -10.58 -8.68 7.73
C TYR A 415 -11.88 -7.98 8.08
N VAL A 416 -12.36 -7.16 7.16
CA VAL A 416 -13.67 -6.52 7.19
C VAL A 416 -14.33 -6.72 5.84
N ARG A 417 -15.51 -7.33 5.83
CA ARG A 417 -16.32 -7.50 4.63
C ARG A 417 -17.64 -6.77 4.78
N THR A 418 -18.10 -6.14 3.71
CA THR A 418 -19.40 -5.49 3.66
C THR A 418 -20.22 -5.91 2.44
N ALA A 419 -21.54 -6.00 2.58
CA ALA A 419 -22.43 -6.27 1.45
C ALA A 419 -22.56 -5.02 0.54
N LYS A 420 -21.56 -4.80 -0.32
CA LYS A 420 -21.45 -3.62 -1.21
C LYS A 420 -22.51 -3.59 -2.32
N GLU A 421 -23.08 -4.74 -2.71
CA GLU A 421 -23.96 -4.91 -3.89
C GLU A 421 -25.46 -4.99 -3.58
N LEU A 422 -25.87 -4.74 -2.34
CA LEU A 422 -27.30 -4.74 -2.00
C LEU A 422 -28.03 -3.56 -2.65
N THR A 423 -29.23 -3.79 -3.17
CA THR A 423 -30.13 -2.73 -3.61
C THR A 423 -30.57 -1.87 -2.42
N VAL A 424 -30.95 -0.61 -2.66
CA VAL A 424 -31.40 0.29 -1.59
C VAL A 424 -32.50 -0.33 -0.71
N PRO A 425 -33.55 -0.99 -1.26
CA PRO A 425 -34.55 -1.68 -0.44
C PRO A 425 -33.97 -2.81 0.41
N LYS A 426 -33.06 -3.65 -0.15
CA LYS A 426 -32.39 -4.72 0.60
C LYS A 426 -31.54 -4.15 1.75
N LYS A 427 -30.84 -3.03 1.53
CA LYS A 427 -30.10 -2.32 2.59
C LYS A 427 -31.04 -1.83 3.69
N GLN A 428 -32.14 -1.19 3.32
CA GLN A 428 -33.14 -0.70 4.28
C GLN A 428 -33.75 -1.86 5.09
N ALA A 429 -34.04 -3.00 4.46
CA ALA A 429 -34.52 -4.19 5.14
C ALA A 429 -33.51 -4.71 6.17
N ALA A 430 -32.24 -4.87 5.81
CA ALA A 430 -31.18 -5.29 6.73
C ALA A 430 -31.04 -4.34 7.93
N LEU A 431 -31.10 -3.02 7.69
CA LEU A 431 -31.06 -2.02 8.76
C LEU A 431 -32.29 -2.10 9.68
N THR A 432 -33.47 -2.32 9.13
CA THR A 432 -34.71 -2.48 9.91
C THR A 432 -34.64 -3.71 10.80
N THR A 433 -34.18 -4.85 10.26
CA THR A 433 -33.98 -6.09 11.04
C THR A 433 -33.00 -5.88 12.18
N ALA A 434 -31.84 -5.26 11.91
CA ALA A 434 -30.83 -5.01 12.94
C ALA A 434 -31.33 -4.02 14.02
N LYS A 435 -32.05 -2.96 13.63
CA LYS A 435 -32.67 -2.02 14.58
C LYS A 435 -33.72 -2.69 15.45
N ALA A 436 -34.52 -3.60 14.89
CA ALA A 436 -35.51 -4.36 15.66
C ALA A 436 -34.83 -5.27 16.70
N LEU A 437 -33.75 -5.96 16.32
CA LEU A 437 -32.95 -6.77 17.25
C LEU A 437 -32.33 -5.92 18.36
N PHE A 438 -31.74 -4.77 18.01
CA PHE A 438 -31.17 -3.84 18.97
C PHE A 438 -32.22 -3.33 19.96
N LYS A 439 -33.40 -2.94 19.47
CA LYS A 439 -34.52 -2.49 20.31
C LYS A 439 -35.00 -3.58 21.27
N ARG A 440 -35.13 -4.84 20.81
CA ARG A 440 -35.50 -5.96 21.70
C ARG A 440 -34.50 -6.14 22.85
N MET A 441 -33.20 -6.02 22.58
CA MET A 441 -32.19 -6.13 23.62
C MET A 441 -32.17 -4.92 24.56
N GLN A 442 -32.50 -3.73 24.05
CA GLN A 442 -32.70 -2.52 24.85
C GLN A 442 -33.91 -2.64 25.78
N ASP A 443 -35.05 -3.11 25.26
CA ASP A 443 -36.28 -3.30 26.03
C ASP A 443 -36.08 -4.36 27.13
N ALA A 444 -35.25 -5.38 26.88
CA ALA A 444 -34.85 -6.39 27.87
C ALA A 444 -33.84 -5.86 28.92
N ASN A 445 -33.16 -4.75 28.66
CA ASN A 445 -32.16 -4.14 29.56
C ASN A 445 -32.37 -2.62 29.68
N PRO A 446 -33.44 -2.15 30.34
CA PRO A 446 -33.84 -0.73 30.35
C PRO A 446 -32.81 0.23 30.97
N GLY A 447 -31.94 -0.29 31.85
CA GLY A 447 -30.90 0.48 32.51
C GLY A 447 -29.61 0.66 31.69
N TRP A 448 -29.49 0.00 30.53
CA TRP A 448 -28.27 0.02 29.73
C TRP A 448 -28.31 1.11 28.66
N THR A 449 -27.17 1.76 28.47
CA THR A 449 -26.97 2.72 27.38
C THR A 449 -26.90 2.00 26.03
N PRO A 450 -27.18 2.71 24.91
CA PRO A 450 -27.03 2.12 23.57
C PRO A 450 -25.62 1.57 23.28
N LYS A 451 -24.58 2.12 23.92
CA LYS A 451 -23.21 1.63 23.78
C LYS A 451 -23.00 0.29 24.49
N GLU A 452 -23.57 0.12 25.69
CA GLU A 452 -23.50 -1.13 26.46
C GLU A 452 -24.28 -2.25 25.76
N ILE A 453 -25.46 -1.93 25.22
CA ILE A 453 -26.24 -2.88 24.41
C ILE A 453 -25.44 -3.34 23.19
N GLY A 454 -24.88 -2.40 22.41
CA GLY A 454 -24.06 -2.74 21.26
C GLY A 454 -22.82 -3.55 21.62
N LEU A 455 -22.25 -3.32 22.81
CA LEU A 455 -21.12 -4.08 23.34
C LEU A 455 -21.52 -5.52 23.68
N GLU A 456 -22.64 -5.73 24.38
CA GLU A 456 -23.10 -7.08 24.72
C GLU A 456 -23.55 -7.87 23.48
N MET A 457 -24.22 -7.22 22.53
CA MET A 457 -24.52 -7.84 21.23
C MET A 457 -23.24 -8.32 20.52
N MET A 458 -22.18 -7.50 20.54
CA MET A 458 -20.90 -7.89 19.94
C MET A 458 -20.24 -9.05 20.70
N LYS A 459 -20.31 -9.08 22.03
CA LYS A 459 -19.81 -10.22 22.82
C LYS A 459 -20.56 -11.50 22.47
N HIS A 460 -21.87 -11.44 22.32
CA HIS A 460 -22.69 -12.57 21.91
C HIS A 460 -22.25 -13.11 20.53
N GLU A 461 -22.09 -12.23 19.53
CA GLU A 461 -21.57 -12.59 18.20
C GLU A 461 -20.17 -13.23 18.28
N ILE A 462 -19.29 -12.68 19.11
CA ILE A 462 -17.94 -13.22 19.33
C ILE A 462 -18.02 -14.62 19.95
N ARG A 463 -18.85 -14.86 20.97
CA ARG A 463 -18.98 -16.17 21.62
C ARG A 463 -19.52 -17.24 20.66
N ASN A 464 -20.36 -16.86 19.72
CA ASN A 464 -21.02 -17.79 18.79
C ASN A 464 -20.33 -17.94 17.43
N ARG A 465 -19.15 -17.33 17.23
CA ARG A 465 -18.46 -17.38 15.93
C ARG A 465 -17.92 -18.77 15.64
N SER A 466 -18.11 -19.23 14.41
CA SER A 466 -17.57 -20.50 13.91
C SER A 466 -16.42 -20.27 12.93
N PRO A 467 -15.42 -21.17 12.88
CA PRO A 467 -14.36 -21.10 11.88
C PRO A 467 -14.92 -21.37 10.47
N LEU A 468 -14.50 -20.57 9.49
CA LEU A 468 -14.87 -20.71 8.08
C LEU A 468 -13.61 -20.75 7.18
N GLY A 469 -13.66 -21.58 6.14
CA GLY A 469 -12.62 -21.68 5.12
C GLY A 469 -11.33 -22.40 5.55
N LYS A 470 -10.37 -22.50 4.62
CA LYS A 470 -9.09 -23.23 4.80
C LYS A 470 -8.28 -22.77 6.02
N TRP A 471 -8.34 -21.48 6.34
CA TRP A 471 -7.58 -20.85 7.43
C TRP A 471 -8.30 -20.85 8.77
N SER A 472 -9.48 -21.49 8.86
CA SER A 472 -10.32 -21.50 10.07
C SER A 472 -10.63 -20.09 10.60
N ASP A 473 -10.84 -19.15 9.68
CA ASP A 473 -11.07 -17.73 9.99
C ASP A 473 -12.42 -17.58 10.72
N ARG A 474 -12.40 -16.95 11.89
CA ARG A 474 -13.57 -16.83 12.78
C ARG A 474 -14.29 -15.50 12.57
N TRP A 475 -15.38 -15.53 11.81
CA TRP A 475 -16.14 -14.34 11.42
C TRP A 475 -17.24 -13.99 12.42
N CYS A 476 -17.39 -12.70 12.72
CA CYS A 476 -18.46 -12.15 13.55
C CYS A 476 -19.24 -11.10 12.76
N MET A 477 -20.56 -11.01 12.98
CA MET A 477 -21.36 -9.94 12.38
C MET A 477 -21.31 -8.68 13.26
N HIS A 478 -21.25 -7.52 12.62
CA HIS A 478 -21.33 -6.25 13.34
C HIS A 478 -22.78 -5.99 13.75
N PRO A 479 -23.07 -5.71 15.03
CA PRO A 479 -24.43 -5.62 15.53
C PRO A 479 -25.18 -4.34 15.08
N SER A 480 -24.45 -3.33 14.60
CA SER A 480 -25.01 -2.04 14.17
C SER A 480 -24.62 -1.67 12.73
N PRO A 481 -25.41 -2.10 11.73
CA PRO A 481 -25.17 -1.75 10.33
C PRO A 481 -25.60 -0.31 10.00
N ASN A 482 -25.12 0.21 8.87
CA ASN A 482 -25.53 1.51 8.32
C ASN A 482 -25.69 1.44 6.79
N MET A 483 -26.19 2.50 6.15
CA MET A 483 -26.47 2.48 4.70
C MET A 483 -25.23 2.24 3.82
N SER A 484 -24.05 2.62 4.31
CA SER A 484 -22.78 2.36 3.63
C SER A 484 -22.24 0.96 3.93
N GLU A 485 -22.51 0.41 5.11
CA GLU A 485 -22.08 -0.91 5.59
C GLU A 485 -23.30 -1.70 6.15
N PRO A 486 -24.23 -2.18 5.29
CA PRO A 486 -25.53 -2.73 5.71
C PRO A 486 -25.45 -4.13 6.31
N GLU A 487 -24.46 -4.92 5.92
CA GLU A 487 -24.12 -6.21 6.51
C GLU A 487 -22.59 -6.23 6.59
N LYS A 488 -22.05 -6.01 7.79
CA LYS A 488 -20.61 -5.96 8.02
C LYS A 488 -20.19 -7.17 8.83
N ALA A 489 -19.20 -7.89 8.33
CA ALA A 489 -18.59 -9.03 8.99
C ALA A 489 -17.11 -8.75 9.25
N MET A 490 -16.58 -9.24 10.36
CA MET A 490 -15.18 -9.05 10.73
C MET A 490 -14.53 -10.36 11.20
N CYS A 491 -13.27 -10.56 10.84
CA CYS A 491 -12.46 -11.68 11.31
C CYS A 491 -11.13 -11.15 11.87
N TRP A 492 -10.79 -11.52 13.11
CA TRP A 492 -9.52 -11.13 13.72
C TRP A 492 -8.41 -12.10 13.29
N LEU A 493 -7.52 -11.63 12.42
CA LEU A 493 -6.48 -12.47 11.80
C LEU A 493 -5.31 -12.76 12.73
N THR A 494 -5.07 -11.87 13.69
CA THR A 494 -3.93 -11.94 14.63
C THR A 494 -4.40 -12.24 16.04
N GLU A 495 -5.50 -12.98 16.17
CA GLU A 495 -5.98 -13.51 17.44
C GLU A 495 -5.05 -14.66 17.87
N ILE A 496 -4.01 -14.33 18.64
CA ILE A 496 -3.10 -15.32 19.23
C ILE A 496 -3.55 -15.56 20.69
N PRO A 497 -3.84 -16.81 21.12
CA PRO A 497 -4.15 -17.17 22.50
C PRO A 497 -2.97 -16.87 23.46
N ASP A 498 -3.25 -16.66 24.75
CA ASP A 498 -2.24 -16.36 25.78
C ASP A 498 -1.68 -17.65 26.43
N PRO A 499 -0.34 -17.81 26.63
CA PRO A 499 0.40 -17.18 27.74
C PRO A 499 1.64 -16.37 27.29
N LEU A 500 1.68 -15.86 26.07
CA LEU A 500 2.82 -15.12 25.51
C LEU A 500 2.81 -13.60 25.84
N ARG A 501 2.01 -13.10 26.80
CA ARG A 501 2.13 -11.73 27.32
C ARG A 501 3.51 -11.55 27.98
N PRO A 502 4.43 -10.73 27.44
CA PRO A 502 5.49 -10.19 28.26
C PRO A 502 4.83 -9.24 29.27
N GLU A 503 5.15 -9.36 30.55
CA GLU A 503 4.88 -8.28 31.48
C GLU A 503 5.63 -7.02 31.00
N GLY A 504 4.87 -5.99 30.65
CA GLY A 504 5.42 -4.73 30.14
C GLY A 504 5.44 -4.64 28.60
N LEU A 505 4.89 -3.54 28.09
CA LEU A 505 5.14 -3.11 26.71
C LEU A 505 6.64 -2.78 26.60
N PRO A 506 7.37 -3.29 25.58
CA PRO A 506 8.75 -2.86 25.38
C PRO A 506 8.77 -1.35 25.12
N ALA A 507 9.51 -0.62 25.96
CA ALA A 507 9.75 0.80 25.79
C ALA A 507 10.46 1.01 24.44
N ILE A 508 9.80 1.69 23.50
CA ILE A 508 10.44 2.07 22.24
C ILE A 508 11.43 3.20 22.57
N MET A 509 12.72 2.89 22.55
CA MET A 509 13.80 3.84 22.86
C MET A 509 13.82 4.99 21.84
N GLY A 510 13.37 6.17 22.26
CA GLY A 510 13.47 7.42 21.53
C GLY A 510 13.38 8.62 22.49
N PRO A 511 13.92 9.79 22.15
CA PRO A 511 14.03 10.95 23.06
C PRO A 511 12.69 11.56 23.51
N ALA A 512 11.56 11.04 22.99
CA ALA A 512 10.20 11.37 23.40
C ALA A 512 9.44 10.11 23.83
N SER A 513 10.11 9.15 24.49
CA SER A 513 9.45 7.99 25.12
C SER A 513 8.61 8.47 26.31
N THR A 514 7.42 9.00 26.04
CA THR A 514 6.33 8.95 27.01
C THR A 514 6.19 7.50 27.41
N ALA A 515 6.36 7.19 28.70
CA ALA A 515 6.13 5.86 29.25
C ALA A 515 4.81 5.35 28.69
N LEU A 516 4.86 4.21 27.99
CA LEU A 516 3.65 3.53 27.57
C LEU A 516 2.91 3.18 28.85
N VAL A 517 1.70 3.72 29.02
CA VAL A 517 0.81 3.23 30.07
C VAL A 517 0.68 1.73 29.85
N PRO A 518 1.06 0.89 30.82
CA PRO A 518 0.96 -0.55 30.68
C PRO A 518 -0.44 -0.94 30.23
N TYR A 519 -0.51 -1.89 29.30
CA TYR A 519 -1.77 -2.49 28.92
C TYR A 519 -2.33 -3.20 30.16
N GLY A 520 -3.31 -2.58 30.82
CA GLY A 520 -3.85 -3.08 32.10
C GLY A 520 -3.38 -2.35 33.35
N ASP A 521 -2.64 -1.24 33.26
CA ASP A 521 -2.48 -0.35 34.44
C ASP A 521 -3.79 0.38 34.69
N SER A 522 -4.62 -0.33 35.44
CA SER A 522 -5.91 0.02 36.02
C SER A 522 -5.76 1.04 37.15
N LYS A 523 -4.94 2.07 36.91
CA LYS A 523 -5.08 3.35 37.59
C LYS A 523 -5.56 4.39 36.59
N GLY A 524 -6.77 4.17 36.06
CA GLY A 524 -7.52 5.22 35.35
C GLY A 524 -8.21 4.85 34.04
N THR A 525 -8.33 3.57 33.66
CA THR A 525 -9.21 3.20 32.52
C THR A 525 -10.30 2.21 32.93
N ASP A 526 -11.53 2.64 32.65
CA ASP A 526 -12.82 2.07 33.04
C ASP A 526 -13.17 0.81 32.21
N TYR A 527 -12.39 -0.28 32.34
CA TYR A 527 -12.63 -1.55 31.63
C TYR A 527 -12.92 -2.70 32.61
N SER A 528 -14.07 -3.35 32.46
CA SER A 528 -14.58 -4.39 33.37
C SER A 528 -14.12 -5.82 33.04
N SER A 529 -13.65 -6.14 31.81
CA SER A 529 -13.19 -7.49 31.42
C SER A 529 -12.33 -7.54 30.13
N GLU A 530 -11.63 -8.65 29.85
CA GLU A 530 -10.94 -8.90 28.57
C GLU A 530 -11.92 -9.03 27.39
N GLU A 531 -13.09 -9.63 27.63
CA GLU A 531 -14.17 -9.74 26.63
C GLU A 531 -14.68 -8.37 26.19
N ASP A 532 -14.82 -7.42 27.13
CA ASP A 532 -15.18 -6.03 26.85
C ASP A 532 -14.17 -5.37 25.91
N HIS A 533 -12.87 -5.61 26.13
CA HIS A 533 -11.83 -5.06 25.27
C HIS A 533 -11.94 -5.57 23.84
N ILE A 534 -12.08 -6.89 23.69
CA ILE A 534 -12.19 -7.55 22.38
C ILE A 534 -13.44 -7.07 21.65
N ALA A 535 -14.59 -7.04 22.31
CA ALA A 535 -15.82 -6.55 21.71
C ALA A 535 -15.71 -5.07 21.26
N ARG A 536 -15.09 -4.19 22.06
CA ARG A 536 -14.80 -2.79 21.65
C ARG A 536 -13.86 -2.71 20.45
N LEU A 537 -12.96 -3.68 20.28
CA LEU A 537 -12.06 -3.75 19.14
C LEU A 537 -12.83 -4.13 17.86
N PHE A 538 -13.67 -5.16 17.91
CA PHE A 538 -14.54 -5.53 16.78
C PHE A 538 -15.47 -4.39 16.36
N LEU A 539 -16.06 -3.66 17.31
CA LEU A 539 -16.92 -2.50 17.01
C LEU A 539 -16.20 -1.35 16.28
N LYS A 540 -14.86 -1.28 16.34
CA LYS A 540 -14.08 -0.26 15.63
C LYS A 540 -13.66 -0.67 14.22
N ALA A 541 -13.91 -1.92 13.83
CA ALA A 541 -13.46 -2.45 12.57
C ALA A 541 -14.28 -1.89 11.39
N SER A 542 -13.59 -1.21 10.49
CA SER A 542 -14.18 -0.59 9.30
C SER A 542 -13.11 -0.26 8.26
N VAL A 543 -13.48 -0.41 6.99
CA VAL A 543 -12.71 0.05 5.82
C VAL A 543 -13.14 1.43 5.33
N ALA A 544 -14.07 2.09 6.05
CA ALA A 544 -14.67 3.35 5.63
C ALA A 544 -13.67 4.50 5.43
N GLY A 545 -12.54 4.52 6.14
CA GLY A 545 -11.53 5.56 5.99
C GLY A 545 -11.00 5.64 4.56
N ILE A 546 -10.49 4.53 4.04
CA ILE A 546 -9.97 4.45 2.68
C ILE A 546 -11.08 4.47 1.62
N ASP A 547 -12.22 3.83 1.88
CA ASP A 547 -13.38 3.85 0.98
C ASP A 547 -13.87 5.28 0.73
N ASN A 548 -13.92 6.12 1.78
CA ASN A 548 -14.30 7.53 1.64
C ASN A 548 -13.31 8.30 0.76
N PHE A 549 -12.00 8.02 0.88
CA PHE A 549 -11.00 8.63 0.01
C PHE A 549 -11.17 8.16 -1.45
N PHE A 550 -11.42 6.88 -1.70
CA PHE A 550 -11.71 6.35 -3.04
C PHE A 550 -12.95 7.01 -3.66
N GLN A 551 -14.01 7.22 -2.87
CA GLN A 551 -15.20 7.95 -3.34
C GLN A 551 -14.88 9.41 -3.69
N ARG A 552 -14.03 10.08 -2.89
CA ARG A 552 -13.56 11.43 -3.20
C ARG A 552 -12.76 11.48 -4.49
N VAL A 553 -11.80 10.56 -4.68
CA VAL A 553 -11.03 10.40 -5.92
C VAL A 553 -11.96 10.30 -7.12
N ARG A 554 -12.95 9.41 -7.09
CA ARG A 554 -13.92 9.21 -8.18
C ARG A 554 -14.76 10.45 -8.49
N ARG A 555 -15.07 11.27 -7.47
CA ARG A 555 -15.91 12.47 -7.62
C ARG A 555 -15.12 13.72 -8.00
N ARG A 556 -13.81 13.75 -7.70
CA ARG A 556 -12.95 14.95 -7.84
C ARG A 556 -11.95 14.84 -8.97
N LEU A 557 -11.51 13.63 -9.34
CA LEU A 557 -10.57 13.41 -10.43
C LEU A 557 -11.32 12.88 -11.64
N ASN A 558 -11.71 13.77 -12.55
CA ASN A 558 -12.48 13.40 -13.74
C ASN A 558 -11.84 12.28 -14.58
N PRO A 559 -10.51 12.22 -14.79
CA PRO A 559 -9.88 11.11 -15.51
C PRO A 559 -9.95 9.75 -14.80
N LEU A 560 -10.25 9.72 -13.50
CA LEU A 560 -10.29 8.51 -12.67
C LEU A 560 -11.71 8.20 -12.17
N GLU A 561 -12.73 8.83 -12.78
CA GLU A 561 -14.13 8.53 -12.51
C GLU A 561 -14.47 7.09 -12.94
N ARG A 562 -15.47 6.48 -12.30
CA ARG A 562 -15.93 5.15 -12.71
C ARG A 562 -16.51 5.24 -14.12
N PRO A 563 -16.16 4.31 -15.01
CA PRO A 563 -16.86 4.12 -16.27
C PRO A 563 -18.37 4.01 -16.11
N ILE A 564 -19.12 4.69 -16.97
CA ILE A 564 -20.54 4.39 -17.17
C ILE A 564 -20.61 3.12 -18.02
N HIS A 565 -21.13 2.05 -17.44
CA HIS A 565 -21.40 0.81 -18.18
C HIS A 565 -22.64 1.02 -19.05
N THR A 566 -22.49 0.94 -20.37
CA THR A 566 -23.63 0.80 -21.29
C THR A 566 -23.86 -0.68 -21.56
N SER A 567 -25.11 -1.13 -21.46
CA SER A 567 -25.54 -2.53 -21.56
C SER A 567 -25.33 -3.18 -22.94
N SER A 568 -24.83 -2.46 -23.94
CA SER A 568 -24.92 -2.84 -25.36
C SER A 568 -23.60 -3.15 -26.07
N ARG A 569 -22.45 -3.27 -25.38
CA ARG A 569 -21.18 -3.63 -26.06
C ARG A 569 -20.34 -4.62 -25.26
N ALA A 570 -19.84 -5.64 -25.95
CA ALA A 570 -19.05 -6.77 -25.46
C ALA A 570 -17.73 -6.35 -24.75
N GLY A 571 -17.82 -5.84 -23.53
CA GLY A 571 -16.70 -5.59 -22.60
C GLY A 571 -15.69 -4.50 -22.99
N ARG A 572 -15.70 -4.03 -24.24
CA ARG A 572 -14.76 -3.02 -24.78
C ARG A 572 -15.40 -1.64 -24.72
N THR A 573 -15.24 -0.97 -23.59
CA THR A 573 -15.77 0.39 -23.37
C THR A 573 -14.65 1.41 -23.51
N TRP A 574 -14.78 2.34 -24.47
CA TRP A 574 -13.96 3.54 -24.53
C TRP A 574 -14.38 4.47 -23.39
N HIS A 575 -13.46 4.81 -22.49
CA HIS A 575 -13.76 5.68 -21.36
C HIS A 575 -13.35 7.10 -21.71
N GLY A 576 -14.32 7.96 -22.04
CA GLY A 576 -14.04 9.25 -22.68
C GLY A 576 -13.16 10.24 -21.93
N TYR A 577 -12.91 10.02 -20.64
CA TYR A 577 -12.02 10.84 -19.81
C TYR A 577 -10.79 10.09 -19.27
N SER A 578 -10.72 8.76 -19.42
CA SER A 578 -9.59 7.97 -18.91
C SER A 578 -8.28 8.39 -19.60
N PRO A 579 -7.17 8.42 -18.85
CA PRO A 579 -5.87 8.77 -19.42
C PRO A 579 -5.39 7.70 -20.41
N TYR A 580 -4.58 8.12 -21.37
CA TYR A 580 -3.86 7.25 -22.31
C TYR A 580 -2.48 6.84 -21.78
N ASN A 581 -1.91 7.64 -20.88
CA ASN A 581 -0.62 7.38 -20.26
C ASN A 581 -0.84 6.87 -18.82
N PRO A 582 -0.44 5.63 -18.49
CA PRO A 582 -0.52 5.06 -17.14
C PRO A 582 0.04 5.96 -16.03
N LEU A 583 1.12 6.69 -16.30
CA LEU A 583 1.77 7.61 -15.35
C LEU A 583 0.83 8.73 -14.87
N MET A 584 -0.19 9.08 -15.64
CA MET A 584 -1.17 10.08 -15.23
C MET A 584 -2.01 9.62 -14.03
N VAL A 585 -2.26 8.32 -13.89
CA VAL A 585 -2.98 7.77 -12.73
C VAL A 585 -2.19 8.04 -11.46
N GLU A 586 -0.90 7.68 -11.44
CA GLU A 586 0.00 7.92 -10.31
C GLU A 586 0.10 9.42 -9.97
N LYS A 587 0.29 10.27 -10.98
CA LYS A 587 0.41 11.73 -10.81
C LYS A 587 -0.84 12.34 -10.18
N LEU A 588 -2.02 12.03 -10.72
CA LEU A 588 -3.28 12.57 -10.25
C LEU A 588 -3.62 12.08 -8.84
N LEU A 589 -3.39 10.79 -8.54
CA LEU A 589 -3.60 10.24 -7.20
C LEU A 589 -2.67 10.88 -6.17
N THR A 590 -1.39 11.08 -6.51
CA THR A 590 -0.42 11.73 -5.63
C THR A 590 -0.78 13.18 -5.36
N ILE A 591 -1.10 13.95 -6.41
CA ILE A 591 -1.53 15.35 -6.27
C ILE A 591 -2.77 15.42 -5.38
N TYR A 592 -3.77 14.57 -5.63
CA TYR A 592 -5.01 14.58 -4.86
C TYR A 592 -4.81 14.15 -3.41
N ARG A 593 -3.95 13.15 -3.14
CA ARG A 593 -3.60 12.74 -1.77
C ARG A 593 -3.07 13.92 -0.95
N VAL A 594 -2.18 14.72 -1.53
CA VAL A 594 -1.63 15.91 -0.86
C VAL A 594 -2.72 16.96 -0.62
N MET A 595 -3.56 17.21 -1.62
CA MET A 595 -4.67 18.16 -1.49
C MET A 595 -5.69 17.72 -0.42
N HIS A 596 -6.07 16.43 -0.42
CA HIS A 596 -6.95 15.85 0.60
C HIS A 596 -6.35 15.92 2.00
N ASN A 597 -5.08 15.54 2.17
CA ASN A 597 -4.45 15.50 3.49
C ASN A 597 -4.21 16.89 4.09
N TYR A 598 -3.76 17.85 3.28
CA TYR A 598 -3.21 19.11 3.79
C TYR A 598 -4.06 20.35 3.51
N VAL A 599 -4.94 20.32 2.50
CA VAL A 599 -5.68 21.50 2.03
C VAL A 599 -7.19 21.38 2.27
N GLU A 600 -7.80 20.26 1.91
CA GLU A 600 -9.25 20.07 2.02
C GLU A 600 -9.71 19.96 3.50
N LYS A 601 -10.56 20.89 3.93
CA LYS A 601 -11.14 20.88 5.27
C LYS A 601 -12.34 19.94 5.35
N GLY A 602 -12.46 19.22 6.46
CA GLY A 602 -13.66 18.48 6.82
C GLY A 602 -14.77 19.40 7.33
N LYS A 603 -15.89 18.79 7.77
CA LYS A 603 -17.02 19.52 8.37
C LYS A 603 -16.65 20.24 9.67
N ASP A 604 -15.64 19.72 10.37
CA ASP A 604 -15.04 20.27 11.59
C ASP A 604 -14.01 21.39 11.31
N GLY A 605 -13.85 21.82 10.05
CA GLY A 605 -12.87 22.84 9.65
C GLY A 605 -11.42 22.36 9.67
N LYS A 606 -11.14 21.10 10.03
CA LYS A 606 -9.79 20.53 10.12
C LYS A 606 -9.45 19.68 8.90
N THR A 607 -8.19 19.68 8.51
CA THR A 607 -7.67 18.76 7.50
C THR A 607 -7.24 17.44 8.15
N PRO A 608 -7.13 16.34 7.40
CA PRO A 608 -6.57 15.09 7.93
C PRO A 608 -5.19 15.24 8.57
N ALA A 609 -4.30 16.05 7.96
CA ALA A 609 -2.98 16.34 8.52
C ALA A 609 -3.05 17.07 9.87
N MET A 610 -4.08 17.90 10.08
CA MET A 610 -4.31 18.52 11.39
C MET A 610 -4.78 17.51 12.44
N ARG A 611 -5.67 16.59 12.07
CA ARG A 611 -6.19 15.58 13.02
C ARG A 611 -5.10 14.61 13.47
N ILE A 612 -4.15 14.28 12.59
CA ILE A 612 -3.05 13.37 12.91
C ILE A 612 -1.83 14.08 13.54
N GLY A 613 -1.76 15.41 13.51
CA GLY A 613 -0.68 16.20 14.13
C GLY A 613 0.50 16.58 13.22
N LEU A 614 0.35 16.47 11.89
CA LEU A 614 1.38 16.88 10.92
C LEU A 614 1.28 18.35 10.49
N ALA A 615 0.17 19.02 10.81
CA ALA A 615 -0.06 20.42 10.49
C ALA A 615 -0.89 21.12 11.57
N ASN A 616 -0.55 22.37 11.90
CA ASN A 616 -1.29 23.15 12.91
C ASN A 616 -2.48 23.90 12.31
N ALA A 617 -2.49 24.10 10.99
CA ALA A 617 -3.53 24.81 10.25
C ALA A 617 -3.67 24.21 8.84
N PRO A 618 -4.80 24.46 8.16
CA PRO A 618 -4.96 24.10 6.75
C PRO A 618 -3.88 24.79 5.91
N VAL A 619 -3.26 24.03 5.02
CA VAL A 619 -2.15 24.51 4.18
C VAL A 619 -2.70 25.26 2.98
N ASP A 620 -2.20 26.47 2.71
CA ASP A 620 -2.50 27.14 1.46
C ASP A 620 -1.81 26.43 0.29
N THR A 621 -2.51 26.30 -0.83
CA THR A 621 -1.95 25.80 -2.09
C THR A 621 -0.63 26.45 -2.50
N ASP A 622 -0.43 27.74 -2.23
CA ASP A 622 0.81 28.44 -2.54
C ASP A 622 1.99 27.87 -1.74
N ALA A 623 1.78 27.45 -0.50
CA ALA A 623 2.82 26.79 0.29
C ALA A 623 3.29 25.46 -0.31
N ILE A 624 2.45 24.81 -1.14
CA ILE A 624 2.82 23.60 -1.91
C ILE A 624 3.53 24.00 -3.21
N LEU A 625 2.99 24.98 -3.95
CA LEU A 625 3.51 25.40 -5.26
C LEU A 625 4.91 26.03 -5.20
N TYR A 626 5.18 26.75 -4.12
CA TYR A 626 6.46 27.42 -3.86
C TYR A 626 7.33 26.65 -2.88
N PHE A 627 6.98 25.40 -2.57
CA PHE A 627 7.70 24.59 -1.61
C PHE A 627 9.16 24.40 -2.03
N MET A 628 10.07 24.69 -1.11
CA MET A 628 11.49 24.43 -1.24
C MET A 628 11.92 23.58 -0.06
N PRO A 629 12.51 22.39 -0.29
CA PRO A 629 13.09 21.59 0.78
C PRO A 629 14.08 22.43 1.56
N ARG A 630 14.00 22.40 2.90
CA ARG A 630 14.96 23.14 3.73
C ARG A 630 16.38 22.64 3.43
N GLU A 631 17.32 23.56 3.24
CA GLU A 631 18.74 23.19 3.23
C GLU A 631 19.03 22.60 4.62
N ARG A 632 19.59 21.37 4.69
CA ARG A 632 20.11 20.88 5.97
C ARG A 632 21.09 21.94 6.44
N ALA A 633 20.78 22.61 7.56
CA ALA A 633 21.77 23.44 8.21
C ALA A 633 22.96 22.51 8.45
N SER A 634 24.12 22.84 7.89
CA SER A 634 25.37 22.25 8.34
C SER A 634 25.35 22.38 9.86
N SER A 635 25.43 21.25 10.56
CA SER A 635 25.58 21.24 12.02
C SER A 635 26.60 22.31 12.39
N ALA A 636 26.13 23.37 13.04
CA ALA A 636 26.98 24.37 13.66
C ALA A 636 27.58 23.80 14.96
N ALA A 637 28.11 22.59 14.87
CA ALA A 637 28.90 21.91 15.87
C ALA A 637 30.17 21.53 15.10
N ASP A 638 31.12 22.47 15.13
CA ASP A 638 32.52 22.43 14.67
C ASP A 638 32.90 23.84 14.19
N ALA A 639 32.89 24.79 15.13
CA ALA A 639 33.77 25.95 15.09
C ALA A 639 34.73 25.78 16.28
N PRO A 640 36.03 26.11 16.11
CA PRO A 640 37.09 25.76 17.07
C PRO A 640 36.86 26.33 18.47
#